data_AF-A0A453EUN4-F1
#
_entry.id   AF-A0A453EUN4-F1
#
_cell.length_a   1.000
_cell.length_b   1.000
_cell.length_c   1.000
_cell.angle_alpha   90.00
_cell.angle_beta   90.00
_cell.angle_gamma   90.00
#
_symmetry.space_group_name_H-M   'P 1'
#
loop_
_entity.id
_entity.type
_entity.pdbx_description
1 polymer ?
#
loop_
_entity_poly.entity_id
_entity_poly.type
_entity_poly.pdbx_seq_one_letter_code
_entity_poly.pdbx_strand_id
1 'polypeptide(L)'
;IQRDTVDHLMKKVFQNYISWCRYLHLESNIKIPHDASTQQPELLYIGLYLLIWGEASNVRFMPECLCYIFHHMARDLYDIISDRREESFDPPFRREGSDDAFLQLVIQPIYNVIHNEATMSKRGTVSHSKWRNYDDLNEYFWSKKCFKQLGWPMDPASDFFADPTKTKNDIERHDHSMSRRRMSKTNFVEVRTFLHLFRSFDRMWAFFILAFQAMVIIAWSPSGSLSAIFEPAVFRNVMTIFITAAFLNFLQATLEIVLNWKAWRSLVCSQMIRHVLKFVVAIGWLIILPVTYSSSIQNPTGLIKFFSNWIGNFQSQSIYNFAVALYMLPNIFSALFFIFLPMRRALERSNSRIVRFLLWWTQPKLYVARGMYEDTCSLLKYTTFWILLLICKLAFSYYVEISPLVGPTRTIMFLGRGKYIWHEFFPYLQHNLGVVFTIWAPIVMVYLMDTQIWYAIFSTICGGVNGAFSRLGEIRTLGMLRSRFEAIPTAFGKHLVPGHGSQPKRREREKEDKNLHIDKFSDIWNAFIISLRDEDLINNRERDLLIVPSSAGDTSVFQWPPFLLASKIPMALDMAKSVKKRDEELRKRINQDPYTFYAVIECYETLLNILYSLMAETSDKKVVDRIRESLEDSIERQSLVREFRLDELPQLSAKFDKLLTLLLKTEEEHDTTIKTQIANLLQDTMEIITQDIMKNGQGILKDENRDNQLFANLNLDSIKDEAWREKCVRLQLLLTTKESAIYVPTNLEARRRITFFANSLFMKMPRAPQVRSMMSFSVLTPYFKEEVLFSTEDLHKKNEDGISILFYLRKIYPDEWKNCLERIKFVPKDEESLKSRMDEISPWASYRGQTLTRTVRGMMYYRRALEIQCIQDKIDIAKLDRQRTTTSYQEGGNIVDMALAIADIKFTYVVSCQVYGMQKVSKNLKDKACYLNILNLMIMYPSLRIAYIDEVEAPTKNGTTEKTYYSVLVKGVGEKYDEEIYRIKLPGKPTDIGEGKPENQNHAIIFTRGEALQAIDMNQDNYLEEAFKMRNVLEEFGSDKYGKSKPTILGLREHIFTG
;
A
#
# COMPACT_ATOMS: atom_id res chain seq x y z
N ILE A 1 -26.86 7.64 -21.82
CA ILE A 1 -26.37 6.77 -20.72
C ILE A 1 -26.91 5.38 -21.00
N GLN A 2 -26.08 4.33 -21.03
CA GLN A 2 -26.58 2.96 -21.23
C GLN A 2 -27.51 2.59 -20.06
N ARG A 3 -28.60 1.86 -20.32
CA ARG A 3 -29.62 1.54 -19.30
C ARG A 3 -28.99 0.91 -18.05
N ASP A 4 -28.04 0.01 -18.30
CA ASP A 4 -27.29 -0.74 -17.28
C ASP A 4 -26.46 0.15 -16.34
N THR A 5 -26.04 1.35 -16.76
CA THR A 5 -25.19 2.24 -15.94
C THR A 5 -25.95 2.79 -14.74
N VAL A 6 -27.18 3.25 -14.93
CA VAL A 6 -28.00 3.81 -13.85
C VAL A 6 -28.42 2.70 -12.89
N ASP A 7 -28.80 1.53 -13.40
CA ASP A 7 -29.12 0.35 -12.59
C ASP A 7 -27.92 -0.09 -11.72
N HIS A 8 -26.70 -0.05 -12.27
CA HIS A 8 -25.49 -0.35 -11.53
C HIS A 8 -25.23 0.70 -10.43
N LEU A 9 -25.37 1.99 -10.76
CA LEU A 9 -25.17 3.09 -9.82
C LEU A 9 -26.18 3.03 -8.67
N MET A 10 -27.46 2.78 -8.97
CA MET A 10 -28.53 2.58 -7.98
C MET A 10 -28.18 1.45 -7.01
N LYS A 11 -27.76 0.29 -7.52
CA LYS A 11 -27.37 -0.85 -6.68
C LYS A 11 -26.18 -0.51 -5.79
N LYS A 12 -25.15 0.17 -6.32
CA LYS A 12 -23.92 0.52 -5.60
C LYS A 12 -24.17 1.57 -4.52
N VAL A 13 -24.85 2.67 -4.85
CA VAL A 13 -25.12 3.79 -3.93
C VAL A 13 -26.05 3.36 -2.79
N PHE A 14 -27.11 2.59 -3.08
CA PHE A 14 -28.13 2.25 -2.09
C PHE A 14 -27.94 0.90 -1.39
N GLN A 15 -26.85 0.18 -1.64
CA GLN A 15 -26.58 -1.11 -0.99
C GLN A 15 -26.62 -1.03 0.54
N ASN A 16 -26.00 0.01 1.11
CA ASN A 16 -25.95 0.23 2.55
C ASN A 16 -27.34 0.60 3.09
N TYR A 17 -28.04 1.52 2.43
CA TYR A 17 -29.39 1.94 2.79
C TYR A 17 -30.38 0.75 2.81
N ILE A 18 -30.36 -0.09 1.77
CA ILE A 18 -31.21 -1.28 1.67
C ILE A 18 -30.88 -2.29 2.79
N SER A 19 -29.59 -2.45 3.10
CA SER A 19 -29.14 -3.35 4.18
C SER A 19 -29.58 -2.85 5.55
N TRP A 20 -29.52 -1.54 5.78
CA TRP A 20 -30.00 -0.87 6.99
C TRP A 20 -31.53 -1.00 7.14
N CYS A 21 -32.30 -0.77 6.07
CA CYS A 21 -33.75 -0.99 6.08
C CYS A 21 -34.11 -2.45 6.42
N ARG A 22 -33.42 -3.43 5.83
CA ARG A 22 -33.61 -4.85 6.15
C ARG A 22 -33.27 -5.20 7.60
N TYR A 23 -32.19 -4.62 8.14
CA TYR A 23 -31.80 -4.82 9.53
C TYR A 23 -32.87 -4.31 10.50
N LEU A 24 -33.39 -3.12 10.22
CA LEU A 24 -34.46 -2.52 11.00
C LEU A 24 -35.84 -3.11 10.70
N HIS A 25 -36.01 -3.99 9.71
CA HIS A 25 -37.33 -4.46 9.27
C HIS A 25 -38.25 -3.27 8.90
N LEU A 26 -37.75 -2.43 7.98
CA LEU A 26 -38.44 -1.30 7.35
C LEU A 26 -38.56 -1.55 5.84
N GLU A 27 -39.59 -0.99 5.23
CA GLU A 27 -39.71 -0.93 3.76
C GLU A 27 -38.83 0.20 3.20
N SER A 28 -38.31 0.01 1.99
CA SER A 28 -37.55 1.05 1.29
C SER A 28 -38.48 2.13 0.78
N ASN A 29 -38.12 3.41 0.99
CA ASN A 29 -38.87 4.55 0.41
C ASN A 29 -38.44 4.89 -1.02
N ILE A 30 -37.43 4.19 -1.57
CA ILE A 30 -37.14 4.24 -3.00
C ILE A 30 -38.26 3.51 -3.72
N LYS A 31 -39.22 4.28 -4.25
CA LYS A 31 -40.36 3.79 -5.02
C LYS A 31 -40.29 4.40 -6.42
N ILE A 32 -40.15 3.54 -7.41
CA ILE A 32 -40.07 3.92 -8.83
C ILE A 32 -41.41 3.50 -9.47
N PRO A 33 -42.19 4.42 -10.06
CA PRO A 33 -43.45 4.09 -10.74
C PRO A 33 -43.23 3.09 -11.88
N HIS A 34 -44.14 2.13 -12.04
CA HIS A 34 -44.00 1.03 -13.02
C HIS A 34 -44.08 1.46 -14.50
N ASP A 35 -44.61 2.66 -14.81
CA ASP A 35 -44.88 3.11 -16.18
C ASP A 35 -43.94 4.23 -16.71
N ALA A 36 -42.93 4.66 -15.96
CA ALA A 36 -42.04 5.71 -16.44
C ALA A 36 -40.92 5.14 -17.33
N SER A 37 -41.02 5.36 -18.65
CA SER A 37 -40.02 5.00 -19.66
C SER A 37 -38.69 5.79 -19.57
N THR A 38 -38.34 6.34 -18.41
CA THR A 38 -37.23 7.29 -18.22
C THR A 38 -36.45 7.02 -16.94
N GLN A 39 -35.12 6.93 -17.02
CA GLN A 39 -34.15 6.82 -15.90
C GLN A 39 -34.15 8.01 -14.93
N GLN A 40 -35.05 8.99 -15.12
CA GLN A 40 -35.05 10.25 -14.41
C GLN A 40 -35.35 10.10 -12.91
N PRO A 41 -36.35 9.32 -12.45
CA PRO A 41 -36.59 9.13 -11.01
C PRO A 41 -35.40 8.47 -10.29
N GLU A 42 -34.75 7.51 -10.94
CA GLU A 42 -33.54 6.85 -10.42
C GLU A 42 -32.41 7.86 -10.21
N LEU A 43 -32.15 8.70 -11.21
CA LEU A 43 -31.17 9.78 -11.12
C LEU A 43 -31.53 10.80 -10.04
N LEU A 44 -32.82 11.10 -9.81
CA LEU A 44 -33.24 12.01 -8.74
C LEU A 44 -32.94 11.43 -7.35
N TYR A 45 -33.20 10.14 -7.09
CA TYR A 45 -32.82 9.53 -5.82
C TYR A 45 -31.30 9.54 -5.62
N ILE A 46 -30.52 9.20 -6.66
CA ILE A 46 -29.05 9.25 -6.62
C ILE A 46 -28.56 10.66 -6.33
N GLY A 47 -29.09 11.65 -7.05
CA GLY A 47 -28.75 13.06 -6.87
C GLY A 47 -29.06 13.53 -5.46
N LEU A 48 -30.25 13.20 -4.93
CA LEU A 48 -30.64 13.52 -3.55
C LEU A 48 -29.64 12.96 -2.52
N TYR A 49 -29.25 11.69 -2.66
CA TYR A 49 -28.26 11.10 -1.74
C TYR A 49 -26.91 11.80 -1.81
N LEU A 50 -26.42 12.13 -3.01
CA LEU A 50 -25.15 12.83 -3.21
C LEU A 50 -25.19 14.27 -2.69
N LEU A 51 -26.33 14.96 -2.79
CA LEU A 51 -26.52 16.29 -2.20
C LEU A 51 -26.50 16.23 -0.66
N ILE A 52 -27.24 15.29 -0.07
CA ILE A 52 -27.21 15.04 1.39
C ILE A 52 -25.78 14.74 1.85
N TRP A 53 -25.08 13.85 1.14
CA TRP A 53 -23.70 13.51 1.46
C TRP A 53 -22.75 14.71 1.30
N GLY A 54 -22.96 15.55 0.28
CA GLY A 54 -22.22 16.77 0.03
C GLY A 54 -22.32 17.77 1.19
N GLU A 55 -23.52 18.01 1.71
CA GLU A 55 -23.76 18.96 2.81
C GLU A 55 -23.57 18.38 4.21
N ALA A 56 -23.48 17.05 4.37
CA ALA A 56 -23.38 16.39 5.67
C ALA A 56 -22.15 16.77 6.53
N SER A 57 -21.08 17.31 5.94
CA SER A 57 -19.85 17.69 6.66
C SER A 57 -19.34 16.57 7.59
N ASN A 58 -19.13 16.81 8.89
CA ASN A 58 -18.69 15.81 9.88
C ASN A 58 -19.73 14.71 10.15
N VAL A 59 -21.00 14.90 9.79
CA VAL A 59 -22.05 13.86 9.92
C VAL A 59 -21.78 12.67 8.98
N ARG A 60 -20.87 12.80 8.00
CA ARG A 60 -20.43 11.69 7.14
C ARG A 60 -19.84 10.50 7.90
N PHE A 61 -19.31 10.72 9.11
CA PHE A 61 -18.84 9.64 9.98
C PHE A 61 -19.97 8.79 10.60
N MET A 62 -21.23 9.17 10.39
CA MET A 62 -22.42 8.49 10.91
C MET A 62 -23.29 7.95 9.75
N PRO A 63 -22.88 6.86 9.07
CA PRO A 63 -23.57 6.36 7.87
C PRO A 63 -25.03 5.95 8.12
N GLU A 64 -25.38 5.42 9.30
CA GLU A 64 -26.78 5.11 9.63
C GLU A 64 -27.61 6.37 9.87
N CYS A 65 -27.00 7.45 10.36
CA CYS A 65 -27.63 8.78 10.41
C CYS A 65 -27.93 9.29 8.99
N LEU A 66 -26.99 9.15 8.05
CA LEU A 66 -27.23 9.49 6.64
C LEU A 66 -28.35 8.63 6.03
N CYS A 67 -28.40 7.34 6.35
CA CYS A 67 -29.50 6.46 5.91
C CYS A 67 -30.85 6.92 6.47
N TYR A 68 -30.88 7.41 7.72
CA TYR A 68 -32.08 7.95 8.34
C TYR A 68 -32.56 9.24 7.68
N ILE A 69 -31.66 10.21 7.45
CA ILE A 69 -31.96 11.46 6.73
C ILE A 69 -32.48 11.14 5.32
N PHE A 70 -31.75 10.30 4.58
CA PHE A 70 -32.16 9.87 3.25
C PHE A 70 -33.49 9.11 3.26
N HIS A 71 -33.76 8.26 4.25
CA HIS A 71 -35.02 7.51 4.34
C HIS A 71 -36.23 8.45 4.34
N HIS A 72 -36.15 9.55 5.09
CA HIS A 72 -37.21 10.54 5.16
C HIS A 72 -37.30 11.41 3.91
N MET A 73 -36.17 11.96 3.45
CA MET A 73 -36.17 12.81 2.24
C MET A 73 -36.51 12.02 0.96
N ALA A 74 -36.21 10.73 0.90
CA ALA A 74 -36.63 9.87 -0.20
C ALA A 74 -38.15 9.69 -0.24
N ARG A 75 -38.81 9.68 0.91
CA ARG A 75 -40.28 9.69 0.98
C ARG A 75 -40.83 11.03 0.50
N ASP A 76 -40.24 12.14 0.94
CA ASP A 76 -40.64 13.47 0.50
C ASP A 76 -40.46 13.61 -1.03
N LEU A 77 -39.36 13.10 -1.59
CA LEU A 77 -39.12 13.06 -3.04
C LEU A 77 -40.16 12.19 -3.78
N TYR A 78 -40.51 11.02 -3.24
CA TYR A 78 -41.56 10.19 -3.83
C TYR A 78 -42.91 10.93 -3.86
N ASP A 79 -43.27 11.60 -2.77
CA ASP A 79 -44.52 12.35 -2.67
C ASP A 79 -44.53 13.54 -3.66
N ILE A 80 -43.39 14.21 -3.88
CA ILE A 80 -43.22 15.27 -4.90
C ILE A 80 -43.37 14.70 -6.33
N ILE A 81 -42.76 13.55 -6.62
CA ILE A 81 -42.77 12.95 -7.97
C ILE A 81 -44.15 12.35 -8.30
N SER A 82 -44.87 11.82 -7.31
CA SER A 82 -46.10 11.05 -7.53
C SER A 82 -47.39 11.87 -7.60
N ASP A 83 -47.31 13.20 -7.52
CA ASP A 83 -48.41 14.17 -7.66
C ASP A 83 -49.69 13.78 -6.87
N ARG A 84 -49.51 13.11 -5.73
CA ARG A 84 -50.58 12.38 -5.02
C ARG A 84 -51.27 13.14 -3.89
N ARG A 85 -51.23 14.48 -3.90
CA ARG A 85 -52.07 15.31 -3.01
C ARG A 85 -52.61 16.53 -3.75
N GLU A 86 -53.93 16.67 -3.77
CA GLU A 86 -54.67 17.86 -4.25
C GLU A 86 -54.44 19.12 -3.38
N GLU A 87 -53.71 19.01 -2.27
CA GLU A 87 -53.28 20.14 -1.45
C GLU A 87 -51.79 20.42 -1.69
N SER A 88 -51.44 21.69 -1.91
CA SER A 88 -50.07 22.16 -2.18
C SER A 88 -49.08 21.55 -1.18
N PHE A 89 -48.26 20.59 -1.64
CA PHE A 89 -47.18 20.06 -0.81
C PHE A 89 -46.21 21.20 -0.51
N ASP A 90 -46.13 21.56 0.75
CA ASP A 90 -45.15 22.49 1.28
C ASP A 90 -44.09 21.64 1.99
N PRO A 91 -42.94 21.36 1.33
CA PRO A 91 -41.84 20.66 1.97
C PRO A 91 -41.56 21.30 3.33
N PRO A 92 -41.26 20.51 4.38
CA PRO A 92 -41.09 21.03 5.74
C PRO A 92 -40.05 22.16 5.84
N PHE A 93 -39.12 22.22 4.88
CA PHE A 93 -38.02 23.18 4.81
C PHE A 93 -38.21 24.30 3.77
N ARG A 94 -39.35 24.35 3.04
CA ARG A 94 -39.61 25.36 1.98
C ARG A 94 -39.98 26.73 2.53
N ARG A 95 -40.50 26.82 3.76
CA ARG A 95 -41.03 28.05 4.36
C ARG A 95 -39.98 29.06 4.84
N GLU A 96 -38.71 28.66 4.96
CA GLU A 96 -37.68 29.54 5.54
C GLU A 96 -36.95 30.43 4.50
N GLY A 97 -37.07 30.12 3.20
CA GLY A 97 -36.61 31.00 2.12
C GLY A 97 -35.09 31.28 2.09
N SER A 98 -34.28 30.60 2.90
CA SER A 98 -32.82 30.73 2.88
C SER A 98 -32.16 29.60 2.09
N ASP A 99 -31.13 29.94 1.32
CA ASP A 99 -30.36 28.99 0.51
C ASP A 99 -29.59 27.94 1.35
N ASP A 100 -29.57 28.09 2.68
CA ASP A 100 -28.85 27.22 3.63
C ASP A 100 -29.74 26.50 4.66
N ALA A 101 -31.05 26.42 4.41
CA ALA A 101 -32.02 25.82 5.34
C ALA A 101 -31.71 24.35 5.71
N PHE A 102 -31.24 23.52 4.76
CA PHE A 102 -30.87 22.13 5.05
C PHE A 102 -29.68 22.05 6.02
N LEU A 103 -28.66 22.85 5.78
CA LEU A 103 -27.50 22.94 6.64
C LEU A 103 -27.88 23.37 8.06
N GLN A 104 -28.72 24.42 8.20
CA GLN A 104 -29.10 24.98 9.49
C GLN A 104 -30.08 24.09 10.29
N LEU A 105 -31.06 23.47 9.63
CA LEU A 105 -32.14 22.75 10.31
C LEU A 105 -31.88 21.24 10.47
N VAL A 106 -31.09 20.64 9.58
CA VAL A 106 -30.86 19.18 9.57
C VAL A 106 -29.46 18.86 10.07
N ILE A 107 -28.43 19.47 9.48
CA ILE A 107 -27.03 19.10 9.75
C ILE A 107 -26.47 19.79 10.99
N GLN A 108 -26.68 21.09 11.15
CA GLN A 108 -26.13 21.88 12.26
C GLN A 108 -26.57 21.40 13.66
N PRO A 109 -27.84 20.99 13.90
CA PRO A 109 -28.25 20.47 15.20
C PRO A 109 -27.51 19.17 15.57
N ILE A 110 -27.27 18.28 14.59
CA ILE A 110 -26.52 17.04 14.79
C ILE A 110 -25.04 17.36 15.03
N TYR A 111 -24.47 18.26 14.23
CA TYR A 111 -23.10 18.75 14.40
C TYR A 111 -22.88 19.31 15.82
N ASN A 112 -23.81 20.11 16.34
CA ASN A 112 -23.72 20.69 17.68
C ASN A 112 -23.69 19.62 18.78
N VAL A 113 -24.45 18.52 18.63
CA VAL A 113 -24.37 17.39 19.58
C VAL A 113 -22.99 16.76 19.55
N ILE A 114 -22.43 16.52 18.36
CA ILE A 114 -21.10 15.95 18.20
C ILE A 114 -20.04 16.89 18.80
N HIS A 115 -20.11 18.19 18.50
CA HIS A 115 -19.20 19.20 19.03
C HIS A 115 -19.26 19.28 20.56
N ASN A 116 -20.45 19.27 21.15
CA ASN A 116 -20.61 19.27 22.61
C ASN A 116 -20.03 18.00 23.27
N GLU A 117 -20.18 16.84 22.64
CA GLU A 117 -19.56 15.60 23.13
C GLU A 117 -18.03 15.59 22.95
N ALA A 118 -17.53 16.14 21.84
CA ALA A 118 -16.10 16.27 21.56
C ALA A 118 -15.42 17.23 22.56
N THR A 119 -16.03 18.38 22.87
CA THR A 119 -15.51 19.32 23.87
C THR A 119 -15.47 18.70 25.28
N MET A 120 -16.46 17.87 25.64
CA MET A 120 -16.44 17.10 26.89
C MET A 120 -15.27 16.13 27.01
N SER A 121 -14.76 15.60 25.89
CA SER A 121 -13.62 14.68 25.89
C SER A 121 -12.33 15.33 26.39
N LYS A 122 -12.25 16.67 26.37
CA LYS A 122 -11.03 17.47 26.62
C LYS A 122 -9.81 16.88 25.90
N ARG A 123 -9.92 16.70 24.57
CA ARG A 123 -8.86 16.10 23.72
C ARG A 123 -8.42 14.71 24.18
N GLY A 124 -9.39 13.87 24.57
CA GLY A 124 -9.13 12.47 24.97
C GLY A 124 -8.57 12.27 26.38
N THR A 125 -8.39 13.33 27.18
CA THR A 125 -7.90 13.21 28.57
C THR A 125 -8.96 12.65 29.53
N VAL A 126 -10.24 12.76 29.18
CA VAL A 126 -11.36 12.25 29.97
C VAL A 126 -11.63 10.79 29.60
N SER A 127 -11.80 9.93 30.62
CA SER A 127 -12.20 8.52 30.42
C SER A 127 -13.35 8.40 29.41
N HIS A 128 -13.17 7.52 28.42
CA HIS A 128 -14.19 7.19 27.41
C HIS A 128 -15.55 6.83 27.99
N SER A 129 -15.66 6.49 29.27
CA SER A 129 -16.94 6.28 29.96
C SER A 129 -17.82 7.53 30.08
N LYS A 130 -17.26 8.75 29.99
CA LYS A 130 -17.94 10.01 30.33
C LYS A 130 -18.45 10.83 29.12
N TRP A 131 -18.01 10.51 27.90
CA TRP A 131 -18.31 11.24 26.66
C TRP A 131 -18.55 10.26 25.50
N ARG A 132 -19.37 10.62 24.51
CA ARG A 132 -19.76 9.77 23.36
C ARG A 132 -18.96 10.15 22.12
N ASN A 133 -18.46 9.17 21.37
CA ASN A 133 -17.86 9.42 20.05
C ASN A 133 -18.92 9.33 18.92
N TYR A 134 -18.51 9.55 17.67
CA TYR A 134 -19.39 9.45 16.51
C TYR A 134 -20.03 8.05 16.39
N ASP A 135 -19.30 6.96 16.71
CA ASP A 135 -19.84 5.59 16.70
C ASP A 135 -20.96 5.41 17.74
N ASP A 136 -20.78 5.92 18.96
CA ASP A 136 -21.78 5.89 20.02
C ASP A 136 -23.06 6.65 19.62
N LEU A 137 -22.92 7.78 18.91
CA LEU A 137 -24.05 8.56 18.40
C LEU A 137 -24.72 7.85 17.21
N ASN A 138 -23.93 7.25 16.34
CA ASN A 138 -24.40 6.51 15.17
C ASN A 138 -25.18 5.25 15.57
N GLU A 139 -24.82 4.62 16.69
CA GLU A 139 -25.55 3.47 17.27
C GLU A 139 -27.03 3.77 17.53
N TYR A 140 -27.41 5.04 17.78
CA TYR A 140 -28.80 5.45 17.95
C TYR A 140 -29.68 5.08 16.75
N PHE A 141 -29.14 5.20 15.54
CA PHE A 141 -29.84 4.94 14.28
C PHE A 141 -29.94 3.45 13.93
N TRP A 142 -29.40 2.57 14.77
CA TRP A 142 -29.61 1.11 14.70
C TRP A 142 -30.89 0.64 15.40
N SER A 143 -31.70 1.56 15.93
CA SER A 143 -32.95 1.25 16.63
C SER A 143 -34.16 1.92 15.99
N LYS A 144 -35.31 1.23 15.95
CA LYS A 144 -36.60 1.83 15.59
C LYS A 144 -37.03 2.99 16.52
N LYS A 145 -36.32 3.21 17.62
CA LYS A 145 -36.55 4.34 18.54
C LYS A 145 -36.33 5.69 17.86
N CYS A 146 -35.38 5.81 16.93
CA CYS A 146 -35.12 7.09 16.24
C CYS A 146 -36.36 7.62 15.53
N PHE A 147 -37.12 6.76 14.83
CA PHE A 147 -38.37 7.16 14.16
C PHE A 147 -39.47 7.63 15.10
N LYS A 148 -39.50 7.15 16.35
CA LYS A 148 -40.53 7.51 17.34
C LYS A 148 -40.15 8.68 18.22
N GLN A 149 -38.86 8.82 18.55
CA GLN A 149 -38.36 9.80 19.50
C GLN A 149 -37.72 11.01 18.83
N LEU A 150 -37.03 10.83 17.69
CA LEU A 150 -36.42 11.92 16.94
C LEU A 150 -37.39 12.53 15.93
N GLY A 151 -38.16 11.70 15.21
CA GLY A 151 -39.19 12.17 14.27
C GLY A 151 -38.64 12.91 13.02
N TRP A 152 -39.52 13.27 12.09
CA TRP A 152 -39.17 14.07 10.90
C TRP A 152 -40.28 15.08 10.59
N PRO A 153 -40.02 16.41 10.67
CA PRO A 153 -38.77 17.08 11.09
C PRO A 153 -38.31 16.69 12.50
N MET A 154 -37.01 16.82 12.77
CA MET A 154 -36.42 16.36 14.02
C MET A 154 -36.92 17.20 15.21
N ASP A 155 -37.41 16.55 16.26
CA ASP A 155 -37.86 17.19 17.49
C ASP A 155 -36.66 17.64 18.35
N PRO A 156 -36.45 18.96 18.57
CA PRO A 156 -35.37 19.46 19.42
C PRO A 156 -35.49 19.01 20.89
N ALA A 157 -36.67 18.55 21.32
CA ALA A 157 -36.90 18.02 22.67
C ALA A 157 -36.49 16.54 22.84
N SER A 158 -36.05 15.87 21.77
CA SER A 158 -35.55 14.50 21.78
C SER A 158 -34.36 14.28 22.73
N ASP A 159 -34.31 13.11 23.37
CA ASP A 159 -33.16 12.64 24.19
C ASP A 159 -31.82 12.67 23.42
N PHE A 160 -31.86 12.66 22.08
CA PHE A 160 -30.69 12.75 21.22
C PHE A 160 -30.00 14.13 21.31
N PHE A 161 -30.79 15.22 21.37
CA PHE A 161 -30.30 16.60 21.46
C PHE A 161 -30.13 17.11 22.90
N ALA A 162 -30.33 16.25 23.90
CA ALA A 162 -30.19 16.64 25.30
C ALA A 162 -28.74 17.07 25.62
N ASP A 163 -28.60 18.35 26.00
CA ASP A 163 -27.31 18.98 26.29
C ASP A 163 -26.68 18.43 27.60
N PRO A 164 -25.42 17.94 27.56
CA PRO A 164 -24.73 17.45 28.75
C PRO A 164 -24.31 18.54 29.76
N THR A 165 -24.29 19.81 29.36
CA THR A 165 -23.82 20.92 30.22
C THR A 165 -24.92 21.45 31.15
N LYS A 166 -26.18 21.44 30.70
CA LYS A 166 -27.34 21.85 31.53
C LYS A 166 -27.58 20.92 32.71
N THR A 167 -27.23 19.64 32.60
CA THR A 167 -27.45 18.66 33.68
C THR A 167 -26.59 18.90 34.93
N LYS A 168 -25.52 19.72 34.86
CA LYS A 168 -24.71 20.08 36.05
C LYS A 168 -25.25 21.30 36.79
N ASN A 169 -25.73 22.31 36.07
CA ASN A 169 -26.24 23.54 36.71
C ASN A 169 -27.60 23.31 37.40
N ASP A 170 -28.39 22.35 36.92
CA ASP A 170 -29.68 21.99 37.53
C ASP A 170 -29.55 21.11 38.79
N ILE A 171 -28.34 20.66 39.16
CA ILE A 171 -28.12 19.98 40.45
C ILE A 171 -28.04 21.02 41.59
N GLU A 172 -27.76 22.30 41.29
CA GLU A 172 -27.70 23.37 42.29
C GLU A 172 -28.98 24.20 42.40
N ARG A 173 -29.97 24.00 41.51
CA ARG A 173 -31.29 24.64 41.62
C ARG A 173 -32.37 23.57 41.63
N HIS A 174 -32.79 23.21 42.84
CA HIS A 174 -34.03 22.48 43.08
C HIS A 174 -35.20 23.30 42.56
N ASP A 175 -35.64 23.00 41.33
CA ASP A 175 -37.01 23.25 40.92
C ASP A 175 -37.46 22.15 39.96
N HIS A 176 -38.73 21.75 40.10
CA HIS A 176 -39.37 20.58 39.48
C HIS A 176 -39.50 20.71 37.94
N SER A 177 -38.38 20.78 37.21
CA SER A 177 -38.36 20.41 35.79
C SER A 177 -37.91 18.96 35.67
N MET A 178 -38.64 18.16 34.89
CA MET A 178 -38.24 16.77 34.61
C MET A 178 -36.81 16.77 34.06
N SER A 179 -35.86 16.31 34.89
CA SER A 179 -34.45 16.18 34.52
C SER A 179 -34.35 15.41 33.20
N ARG A 180 -33.99 16.12 32.11
CA ARG A 180 -33.80 15.53 30.79
C ARG A 180 -32.65 14.54 30.89
N ARG A 181 -32.97 13.25 30.75
CA ARG A 181 -32.01 12.18 30.99
C ARG A 181 -31.17 11.97 29.74
N ARG A 182 -29.93 12.49 29.75
CA ARG A 182 -28.93 12.19 28.72
C ARG A 182 -28.89 10.69 28.43
N MET A 183 -28.98 10.33 27.16
CA MET A 183 -28.92 8.94 26.74
C MET A 183 -27.57 8.32 27.13
N SER A 184 -27.61 7.25 27.93
CA SER A 184 -26.42 6.53 28.38
C SER A 184 -25.79 5.73 27.23
N LYS A 185 -24.47 5.58 27.22
CA LYS A 185 -23.75 4.66 26.31
C LYS A 185 -24.40 3.29 26.31
N THR A 186 -24.72 2.79 25.14
CA THR A 186 -25.52 1.58 24.96
C THR A 186 -24.71 0.30 25.17
N ASN A 187 -23.44 0.25 24.76
CA ASN A 187 -22.70 -1.02 24.79
C ASN A 187 -21.22 -0.97 25.22
N PHE A 188 -20.48 0.14 25.07
CA PHE A 188 -19.03 0.16 25.34
C PHE A 188 -18.61 1.16 26.43
N VAL A 189 -18.53 0.68 27.68
CA VAL A 189 -17.96 1.41 28.82
C VAL A 189 -16.85 0.56 29.43
N GLU A 190 -15.64 0.65 28.87
CA GLU A 190 -14.50 -0.11 29.38
C GLU A 190 -13.80 0.64 30.52
N VAL A 191 -13.65 -0.03 31.67
CA VAL A 191 -12.78 0.40 32.77
C VAL A 191 -11.52 -0.46 32.69
N ARG A 192 -10.46 0.04 32.08
CA ARG A 192 -9.22 -0.74 31.87
C ARG A 192 -8.62 -1.17 33.22
N THR A 193 -8.53 -2.48 33.43
CA THR A 193 -7.80 -3.11 34.55
C THR A 193 -7.01 -4.31 34.05
N PHE A 194 -5.97 -4.73 34.76
CA PHE A 194 -5.14 -5.89 34.36
C PHE A 194 -5.96 -7.18 34.20
N LEU A 195 -7.07 -7.33 34.95
CA LEU A 195 -7.99 -8.46 34.86
C LEU A 195 -8.72 -8.56 33.50
N HIS A 196 -8.77 -7.48 32.70
CA HIS A 196 -9.29 -7.53 31.34
C HIS A 196 -8.45 -8.42 30.42
N LEU A 197 -7.14 -8.58 30.68
CA LEU A 197 -6.29 -9.48 29.89
C LEU A 197 -6.72 -10.95 30.07
N PHE A 198 -7.02 -11.35 31.31
CA PHE A 198 -7.54 -12.70 31.61
C PHE A 198 -8.93 -12.92 31.05
N ARG A 199 -9.82 -11.91 31.11
CA ARG A 199 -11.16 -11.99 30.53
C ARG A 199 -11.13 -12.08 29.00
N SER A 200 -10.29 -11.30 28.33
CA SER A 200 -10.27 -11.20 26.87
C SER A 200 -9.62 -12.40 26.19
N PHE A 201 -8.69 -13.08 26.87
CA PHE A 201 -7.98 -14.27 26.37
C PHE A 201 -8.27 -15.53 27.20
N ASP A 202 -9.48 -15.63 27.75
CA ASP A 202 -9.99 -16.74 28.58
C ASP A 202 -9.70 -18.14 27.98
N ARG A 203 -9.98 -18.31 26.68
CA ARG A 203 -9.80 -19.59 25.97
C ARG A 203 -8.34 -20.02 25.89
N MET A 204 -7.43 -19.07 25.73
CA MET A 204 -5.99 -19.32 25.67
C MET A 204 -5.48 -19.79 27.02
N TRP A 205 -5.84 -19.07 28.09
CA TRP A 205 -5.48 -19.43 29.46
C TRP A 205 -6.03 -20.80 29.84
N ALA A 206 -7.31 -21.05 29.56
CA ALA A 206 -7.92 -22.35 29.80
C ALA A 206 -7.20 -23.46 29.04
N PHE A 207 -6.95 -23.30 27.75
CA PHE A 207 -6.24 -24.31 26.97
C PHE A 207 -4.86 -24.65 27.54
N PHE A 208 -4.03 -23.65 27.84
CA PHE A 208 -2.68 -23.89 28.34
C PHE A 208 -2.64 -24.48 29.74
N ILE A 209 -3.51 -24.06 30.66
CA ILE A 209 -3.59 -24.61 32.02
C ILE A 209 -4.04 -26.07 31.97
N LEU A 210 -5.06 -26.37 31.17
CA LEU A 210 -5.61 -27.72 31.03
C LEU A 210 -4.61 -28.68 30.36
N ALA A 211 -3.93 -28.21 29.30
CA ALA A 211 -2.88 -28.98 28.64
C ALA A 211 -1.68 -29.23 29.57
N PHE A 212 -1.26 -28.23 30.36
CA PHE A 212 -0.21 -28.37 31.35
C PHE A 212 -0.55 -29.42 32.41
N GLN A 213 -1.75 -29.34 33.00
CA GLN A 213 -2.24 -30.35 33.94
C GLN A 213 -2.25 -31.75 33.33
N ALA A 214 -2.72 -31.90 32.09
CA ALA A 214 -2.71 -33.19 31.39
C ALA A 214 -1.30 -33.78 31.30
N MET A 215 -0.35 -32.98 30.81
CA MET A 215 1.03 -33.40 30.58
C MET A 215 1.73 -33.77 31.90
N VAL A 216 1.53 -33.00 32.97
CA VAL A 216 2.09 -33.30 34.29
C VAL A 216 1.55 -34.63 34.82
N ILE A 217 0.25 -34.89 34.68
CA ILE A 217 -0.37 -36.16 35.13
C ILE A 217 0.20 -37.35 34.34
N ILE A 218 0.34 -37.22 33.03
CA ILE A 218 0.89 -38.27 32.17
C ILE A 218 2.36 -38.53 32.48
N ALA A 219 3.16 -37.47 32.64
CA ALA A 219 4.57 -37.59 33.00
C ALA A 219 4.76 -38.21 34.40
N TRP A 220 3.77 -38.08 35.28
CA TRP A 220 3.74 -38.71 36.61
C TRP A 220 3.26 -40.18 36.62
N SER A 221 2.98 -40.77 35.47
CA SER A 221 2.72 -42.21 35.36
C SER A 221 3.99 -43.05 35.66
N PRO A 222 3.87 -44.36 35.94
CA PRO A 222 5.01 -45.24 36.14
C PRO A 222 5.86 -45.45 34.88
N SER A 223 5.24 -45.42 33.70
CA SER A 223 5.87 -45.64 32.40
C SER A 223 6.40 -44.36 31.75
N GLY A 224 5.86 -43.18 32.09
CA GLY A 224 6.30 -41.88 31.55
C GLY A 224 6.06 -41.71 30.04
N SER A 225 5.44 -42.69 29.39
CA SER A 225 5.15 -42.70 27.95
C SER A 225 3.75 -42.18 27.66
N LEU A 226 3.54 -41.60 26.47
CA LEU A 226 2.20 -41.15 26.04
C LEU A 226 1.17 -42.28 25.96
N SER A 227 1.62 -43.54 25.80
CA SER A 227 0.75 -44.72 25.83
C SER A 227 0.13 -45.01 27.20
N ALA A 228 0.65 -44.40 28.28
CA ALA A 228 0.10 -44.52 29.62
C ALA A 228 -1.33 -43.96 29.75
N ILE A 229 -1.78 -43.11 28.82
CA ILE A 229 -3.15 -42.58 28.78
C ILE A 229 -4.19 -43.71 28.66
N PHE A 230 -3.84 -44.84 28.03
CA PHE A 230 -4.73 -45.99 27.90
C PHE A 230 -4.85 -46.83 29.19
N GLU A 231 -4.02 -46.55 30.21
CA GLU A 231 -4.17 -47.16 31.52
C GLU A 231 -5.40 -46.58 32.25
N PRO A 232 -6.35 -47.40 32.73
CA PRO A 232 -7.59 -46.90 33.35
C PRO A 232 -7.36 -45.95 34.54
N ALA A 233 -6.29 -46.14 35.30
CA ALA A 233 -5.94 -45.29 36.44
C ALA A 233 -5.42 -43.91 36.01
N VAL A 234 -4.57 -43.85 34.98
CA VAL A 234 -4.02 -42.60 34.44
C VAL A 234 -5.10 -41.84 33.68
N PHE A 235 -5.91 -42.52 32.86
CA PHE A 235 -7.06 -41.94 32.16
C PHE A 235 -8.00 -41.23 33.14
N ARG A 236 -8.37 -41.89 34.25
CA ARG A 236 -9.21 -41.32 35.30
C ARG A 236 -8.60 -40.07 35.94
N ASN A 237 -7.28 -40.06 36.15
CA ASN A 237 -6.59 -38.89 36.69
C ASN A 237 -6.56 -37.75 35.67
N VAL A 238 -6.33 -38.02 34.39
CA VAL A 238 -6.39 -37.03 33.31
C VAL A 238 -7.79 -36.41 33.22
N MET A 239 -8.86 -37.17 33.47
CA MET A 239 -10.23 -36.63 33.47
C MET A 239 -10.48 -35.56 34.56
N THR A 240 -9.56 -35.34 35.52
CA THR A 240 -9.64 -34.21 36.47
C THR A 240 -9.49 -32.84 35.80
N ILE A 241 -9.00 -32.80 34.56
CA ILE A 241 -8.94 -31.57 33.75
C ILE A 241 -10.32 -30.92 33.63
N PHE A 242 -11.41 -31.70 33.56
CA PHE A 242 -12.75 -31.12 33.45
C PHE A 242 -13.20 -30.39 34.73
N ILE A 243 -12.70 -30.79 35.90
CA ILE A 243 -12.92 -30.07 37.16
C ILE A 243 -12.22 -28.70 37.09
N THR A 244 -10.96 -28.68 36.65
CA THR A 244 -10.21 -27.44 36.45
C THR A 244 -10.87 -26.55 35.40
N ALA A 245 -11.40 -27.12 34.32
CA ALA A 245 -12.12 -26.38 33.28
C ALA A 245 -13.39 -25.71 33.84
N ALA A 246 -14.15 -26.40 34.70
CA ALA A 246 -15.32 -25.83 35.35
C ALA A 246 -14.96 -24.70 36.32
N PHE A 247 -13.85 -24.83 37.06
CA PHE A 247 -13.31 -23.76 37.89
C PHE A 247 -12.90 -22.52 37.07
N LEU A 248 -12.20 -22.71 35.95
CA LEU A 248 -11.80 -21.62 35.07
C LEU A 248 -13.02 -20.92 34.43
N ASN A 249 -14.04 -21.69 34.03
CA ASN A 249 -15.31 -21.13 33.53
C ASN A 249 -16.07 -20.34 34.61
N PHE A 250 -16.04 -20.78 35.87
CA PHE A 250 -16.59 -20.03 36.99
C PHE A 250 -15.81 -18.73 37.23
N LEU A 251 -14.48 -18.78 37.22
CA LEU A 251 -13.63 -17.60 37.34
C LEU A 251 -13.93 -16.59 36.22
N GLN A 252 -14.06 -17.06 34.98
CA GLN A 252 -14.45 -16.24 33.84
C GLN A 252 -15.82 -15.57 34.05
N ALA A 253 -16.84 -16.34 34.42
CA ALA A 253 -18.19 -15.80 34.65
C ALA A 253 -18.19 -14.76 35.78
N THR A 254 -17.38 -14.98 36.81
CA THR A 254 -17.17 -14.02 37.92
C THR A 254 -16.52 -12.73 37.41
N LEU A 255 -15.44 -12.82 36.63
CA LEU A 255 -14.76 -11.67 36.04
C LEU A 255 -15.66 -10.89 35.07
N GLU A 256 -16.51 -11.56 34.30
CA GLU A 256 -17.50 -10.89 33.43
C GLU A 256 -18.48 -10.01 34.22
N ILE A 257 -18.95 -10.48 35.39
CA ILE A 257 -19.88 -9.73 36.24
C ILE A 257 -19.15 -8.57 36.93
N VAL A 258 -18.00 -8.83 37.56
CA VAL A 258 -17.23 -7.84 38.32
C VAL A 258 -16.76 -6.69 37.41
N LEU A 259 -16.20 -7.01 36.24
CA LEU A 259 -15.67 -6.00 35.33
C LEU A 259 -16.77 -5.20 34.62
N ASN A 260 -17.96 -5.78 34.43
CA ASN A 260 -19.10 -5.05 33.83
C ASN A 260 -19.99 -4.33 34.84
N TRP A 261 -19.74 -4.43 36.16
CA TRP A 261 -20.65 -3.93 37.20
C TRP A 261 -21.13 -2.49 36.99
N LYS A 262 -20.23 -1.59 36.57
CA LYS A 262 -20.58 -0.18 36.29
C LYS A 262 -21.46 0.00 35.03
N ALA A 263 -21.36 -0.91 34.06
CA ALA A 263 -22.13 -0.91 32.83
C ALA A 263 -23.49 -1.63 32.96
N TRP A 264 -23.78 -2.29 34.08
CA TRP A 264 -25.07 -2.99 34.28
C TRP A 264 -26.29 -2.08 34.19
N ARG A 265 -26.14 -0.79 34.53
CA ARG A 265 -27.24 0.20 34.42
C ARG A 265 -27.61 0.54 32.97
N SER A 266 -26.72 0.29 32.01
CA SER A 266 -26.93 0.60 30.59
C SER A 266 -27.16 -0.63 29.72
N LEU A 267 -26.92 -1.83 30.24
CA LEU A 267 -27.09 -3.09 29.51
C LEU A 267 -28.58 -3.40 29.26
N VAL A 268 -28.86 -3.98 28.09
CA VAL A 268 -30.21 -4.47 27.78
C VAL A 268 -30.54 -5.63 28.71
N CYS A 269 -31.77 -5.70 29.25
CA CYS A 269 -32.22 -6.75 30.17
C CYS A 269 -31.86 -8.18 29.70
N SER A 270 -31.98 -8.46 28.39
CA SER A 270 -31.57 -9.73 27.79
C SER A 270 -30.08 -10.08 27.96
N GLN A 271 -29.16 -9.10 27.94
CA GLN A 271 -27.73 -9.32 28.18
C GLN A 271 -27.45 -9.56 29.67
N MET A 272 -28.13 -8.82 30.55
CA MET A 272 -28.02 -9.01 32.00
C MET A 272 -28.43 -10.43 32.40
N ILE A 273 -29.58 -10.91 31.91
CA ILE A 273 -30.07 -12.28 32.14
C ILE A 273 -29.04 -13.31 31.66
N ARG A 274 -28.38 -13.07 30.52
CA ARG A 274 -27.37 -13.98 29.99
C ARG A 274 -26.18 -14.15 30.94
N HIS A 275 -25.62 -13.06 31.45
CA HIS A 275 -24.46 -13.12 32.35
C HIS A 275 -24.80 -13.84 33.66
N VAL A 276 -25.96 -13.55 34.24
CA VAL A 276 -26.44 -14.23 35.45
C VAL A 276 -26.65 -15.73 35.19
N LEU A 277 -27.30 -16.10 34.09
CA LEU A 277 -27.55 -17.50 33.75
C LEU A 277 -26.25 -18.28 33.51
N LYS A 278 -25.26 -17.68 32.84
CA LYS A 278 -23.92 -18.28 32.69
C LYS A 278 -23.22 -18.52 34.03
N PHE A 279 -23.33 -17.57 34.95
CA PHE A 279 -22.74 -17.69 36.29
C PHE A 279 -23.39 -18.82 37.10
N VAL A 280 -24.73 -18.93 37.09
CA VAL A 280 -25.45 -20.02 37.76
C VAL A 280 -25.07 -21.38 37.18
N VAL A 281 -25.01 -21.50 35.84
CA VAL A 281 -24.59 -22.75 35.18
C VAL A 281 -23.14 -23.11 35.53
N ALA A 282 -22.23 -22.14 35.61
CA ALA A 282 -20.84 -22.38 35.99
C ALA A 282 -20.71 -22.89 37.44
N ILE A 283 -21.48 -22.33 38.39
CA ILE A 283 -21.55 -22.84 39.78
C ILE A 283 -22.09 -24.27 39.81
N GLY A 284 -23.14 -24.56 39.03
CA GLY A 284 -23.70 -25.91 38.94
C GLY A 284 -22.64 -26.95 38.56
N TRP A 285 -21.85 -26.67 37.52
CA TRP A 285 -20.78 -27.57 37.09
C TRP A 285 -19.58 -27.62 38.04
N LEU A 286 -19.27 -26.52 38.73
CA LEU A 286 -18.24 -26.47 39.78
C LEU A 286 -18.57 -27.40 40.96
N ILE A 287 -19.85 -27.65 41.22
CA ILE A 287 -20.30 -28.55 42.30
C ILE A 287 -20.46 -29.98 41.76
N ILE A 288 -21.13 -30.17 40.62
CA ILE A 288 -21.47 -31.49 40.07
C ILE A 288 -20.21 -32.32 39.73
N LEU A 289 -19.19 -31.72 39.09
CA LEU A 289 -18.02 -32.47 38.62
C LEU A 289 -17.11 -32.98 39.77
N PRO A 290 -16.73 -32.18 40.79
CA PRO A 290 -15.96 -32.69 41.92
C PRO A 290 -16.71 -33.72 42.75
N VAL A 291 -18.02 -33.53 42.95
CA VAL A 291 -18.88 -34.46 43.70
C VAL A 291 -18.93 -35.83 43.02
N THR A 292 -19.20 -35.85 41.72
CA THR A 292 -19.28 -37.10 40.94
C THR A 292 -17.91 -37.76 40.76
N TYR A 293 -16.82 -36.99 40.76
CA TYR A 293 -15.46 -37.52 40.80
C TYR A 293 -15.13 -38.16 42.15
N SER A 294 -15.50 -37.50 43.25
CA SER A 294 -15.29 -37.98 44.61
C SER A 294 -16.02 -39.29 44.89
N SER A 295 -17.26 -39.45 44.42
CA SER A 295 -18.02 -40.70 44.57
C SER A 295 -17.44 -41.87 43.75
N SER A 296 -16.53 -41.59 42.81
CA SER A 296 -15.81 -42.58 42.02
C SER A 296 -14.52 -43.09 42.68
N ILE A 297 -14.07 -42.53 43.81
CA ILE A 297 -12.82 -42.87 44.49
C ILE A 297 -13.09 -43.86 45.64
N GLN A 298 -12.36 -44.99 45.67
CA GLN A 298 -12.53 -46.04 46.68
C GLN A 298 -12.07 -45.64 48.10
N ASN A 299 -11.24 -44.60 48.28
CA ASN A 299 -10.81 -44.05 49.57
C ASN A 299 -10.58 -42.52 49.49
N PRO A 300 -11.57 -41.66 49.78
CA PRO A 300 -11.42 -40.20 49.69
C PRO A 300 -10.70 -39.60 50.91
N THR A 301 -9.72 -38.71 50.70
CA THR A 301 -9.03 -37.93 51.75
C THR A 301 -9.23 -36.41 51.56
N GLY A 302 -9.32 -35.66 52.66
CA GLY A 302 -9.46 -34.19 52.65
C GLY A 302 -10.84 -33.68 52.19
N LEU A 303 -10.86 -32.58 51.42
CA LEU A 303 -12.08 -31.96 50.85
C LEU A 303 -12.95 -32.94 50.04
N ILE A 304 -12.35 -34.01 49.52
CA ILE A 304 -13.04 -35.07 48.78
C ILE A 304 -13.96 -35.87 49.72
N LYS A 305 -13.55 -36.09 50.98
CA LYS A 305 -14.37 -36.75 52.02
C LYS A 305 -15.59 -35.89 52.44
N PHE A 306 -15.47 -34.57 52.35
CA PHE A 306 -16.57 -33.64 52.64
C PHE A 306 -17.71 -33.79 51.61
N PHE A 307 -17.37 -33.87 50.32
CA PHE A 307 -18.36 -34.04 49.25
C PHE A 307 -18.96 -35.45 49.19
N SER A 308 -18.17 -36.50 49.50
CA SER A 308 -18.70 -37.88 49.54
C SER A 308 -19.77 -38.09 50.62
N ASN A 309 -19.65 -37.39 51.76
CA ASN A 309 -20.63 -37.49 52.85
C ASN A 309 -21.97 -36.82 52.53
N TRP A 310 -22.01 -35.88 51.57
CA TRP A 310 -23.21 -35.09 51.31
C TRP A 310 -24.24 -35.83 50.43
N ILE A 311 -23.83 -36.85 49.65
CA ILE A 311 -24.66 -37.42 48.57
C ILE A 311 -24.96 -38.92 48.71
N GLY A 312 -24.45 -39.59 49.74
CA GLY A 312 -24.67 -41.03 49.92
C GLY A 312 -23.94 -41.86 48.87
N ASN A 313 -23.67 -43.13 49.20
CA ASN A 313 -22.79 -44.03 48.45
C ASN A 313 -23.36 -44.43 47.07
N PHE A 314 -23.25 -43.55 46.07
CA PHE A 314 -23.43 -43.91 44.65
C PHE A 314 -22.09 -44.36 44.06
N GLN A 315 -21.78 -45.65 44.21
CA GLN A 315 -20.58 -46.26 43.66
C GLN A 315 -20.82 -46.75 42.21
N SER A 316 -20.51 -45.93 41.22
CA SER A 316 -20.19 -46.45 39.88
C SER A 316 -19.35 -45.46 39.07
N GLN A 317 -18.31 -45.99 38.40
CA GLN A 317 -17.40 -45.23 37.52
C GLN A 317 -18.12 -44.58 36.31
N SER A 318 -19.36 -44.98 36.00
CA SER A 318 -20.12 -44.52 34.85
C SER A 318 -20.72 -43.12 35.02
N ILE A 319 -21.03 -42.69 36.26
CA ILE A 319 -21.74 -41.43 36.53
C ILE A 319 -20.87 -40.21 36.23
N TYR A 320 -19.58 -40.25 36.62
CA TYR A 320 -18.64 -39.15 36.33
C TYR A 320 -18.41 -38.99 34.82
N ASN A 321 -18.21 -40.09 34.09
CA ASN A 321 -18.05 -40.05 32.64
C ASN A 321 -19.30 -39.50 31.94
N PHE A 322 -20.50 -39.83 32.43
CA PHE A 322 -21.75 -39.27 31.94
C PHE A 322 -21.88 -37.76 32.23
N ALA A 323 -21.51 -37.32 33.44
CA ALA A 323 -21.51 -35.90 33.80
C ALA A 323 -20.51 -35.09 32.94
N VAL A 324 -19.32 -35.64 32.68
CA VAL A 324 -18.33 -35.05 31.77
C VAL A 324 -18.86 -34.97 30.34
N ALA A 325 -19.52 -36.04 29.84
CA ALA A 325 -20.12 -36.02 28.51
C ALA A 325 -21.18 -34.91 28.40
N LEU A 326 -22.07 -34.77 29.40
CA LEU A 326 -23.09 -33.73 29.45
C LEU A 326 -22.48 -32.31 29.53
N TYR A 327 -21.40 -32.14 30.31
CA TYR A 327 -20.66 -30.88 30.38
C TYR A 327 -20.03 -30.49 29.04
N MET A 328 -19.56 -31.47 28.27
CA MET A 328 -18.91 -31.26 26.98
C MET A 328 -19.88 -31.05 25.82
N LEU A 329 -21.13 -31.52 25.92
CA LEU A 329 -22.12 -31.42 24.85
C LEU A 329 -22.26 -30.00 24.26
N PRO A 330 -22.41 -28.92 25.04
CA PRO A 330 -22.51 -27.57 24.47
C PRO A 330 -21.28 -27.15 23.65
N ASN A 331 -20.08 -27.53 24.12
CA ASN A 331 -18.83 -27.24 23.42
C ASN A 331 -18.67 -28.09 22.16
N ILE A 332 -19.10 -29.35 22.19
CA ILE A 332 -19.12 -30.26 21.04
C ILE A 332 -20.12 -29.77 19.99
N PHE A 333 -21.33 -29.40 20.38
CA PHE A 333 -22.31 -28.81 19.48
C PHE A 333 -21.79 -27.50 18.88
N SER A 334 -21.20 -26.63 19.70
CA SER A 334 -20.56 -25.40 19.20
C SER A 334 -19.45 -25.74 18.20
N ALA A 335 -18.56 -26.68 18.49
CA ALA A 335 -17.53 -27.11 17.55
C ALA A 335 -18.15 -27.64 16.24
N LEU A 336 -19.10 -28.57 16.30
CA LEU A 336 -19.75 -29.16 15.13
C LEU A 336 -20.46 -28.11 14.26
N PHE A 337 -21.26 -27.23 14.85
CA PHE A 337 -22.01 -26.21 14.11
C PHE A 337 -21.11 -25.09 13.55
N PHE A 338 -19.98 -24.79 14.20
CA PHE A 338 -19.11 -23.67 13.82
C PHE A 338 -17.82 -24.07 13.09
N ILE A 339 -17.45 -25.36 13.04
CA ILE A 339 -16.38 -25.90 12.18
C ILE A 339 -16.82 -25.87 10.71
N PHE A 340 -18.07 -26.25 10.41
CA PHE A 340 -18.59 -26.21 9.05
C PHE A 340 -19.06 -24.81 8.67
N LEU A 341 -18.24 -24.12 7.88
CA LEU A 341 -18.49 -22.74 7.49
C LEU A 341 -19.85 -22.47 6.80
N PRO A 342 -20.39 -23.36 5.93
CA PRO A 342 -21.71 -23.16 5.36
C PRO A 342 -22.82 -23.11 6.42
N MET A 343 -22.74 -23.98 7.43
CA MET A 343 -23.70 -24.01 8.55
C MET A 343 -23.56 -22.75 9.40
N ARG A 344 -22.33 -22.36 9.75
CA ARG A 344 -22.06 -21.11 10.48
C ARG A 344 -22.61 -19.87 9.79
N ARG A 345 -22.35 -19.71 8.48
CA ARG A 345 -22.86 -18.58 7.69
C ARG A 345 -24.39 -18.57 7.62
N ALA A 346 -25.01 -19.74 7.45
CA ALA A 346 -26.46 -19.87 7.42
C ALA A 346 -27.10 -19.51 8.78
N LEU A 347 -26.50 -19.98 9.89
CA LEU A 347 -26.95 -19.67 11.25
C LEU A 347 -26.85 -18.17 11.54
N GLU A 348 -25.72 -17.52 11.22
CA GLU A 348 -25.51 -16.11 11.56
C GLU A 348 -26.25 -15.12 10.65
N ARG A 349 -26.55 -15.48 9.40
CA ARG A 349 -27.41 -14.68 8.50
C ARG A 349 -28.90 -14.89 8.77
N SER A 350 -29.25 -15.98 9.46
CA SER A 350 -30.65 -16.28 9.76
C SER A 350 -31.22 -15.27 10.73
N ASN A 351 -32.34 -14.67 10.34
CA ASN A 351 -33.14 -13.80 11.20
C ASN A 351 -34.20 -14.58 12.01
N SER A 352 -34.15 -15.92 11.99
CA SER A 352 -35.07 -16.77 12.76
C SER A 352 -34.90 -16.56 14.27
N ARG A 353 -36.03 -16.53 14.99
CA ARG A 353 -36.05 -16.34 16.46
C ARG A 353 -35.32 -17.46 17.20
N ILE A 354 -35.46 -18.71 16.74
CA ILE A 354 -34.83 -19.90 17.34
C ILE A 354 -33.30 -19.83 17.21
N VAL A 355 -32.83 -19.48 16.01
CA VAL A 355 -31.39 -19.36 15.72
C VAL A 355 -30.78 -18.19 16.49
N ARG A 356 -31.47 -17.05 16.57
CA ARG A 356 -31.05 -15.92 17.41
C ARG A 356 -30.97 -16.27 18.90
N PHE A 357 -31.88 -17.11 19.41
CA PHE A 357 -31.82 -17.58 20.79
C PHE A 357 -30.63 -18.54 21.04
N LEU A 358 -30.39 -19.48 20.13
CA LEU A 358 -29.21 -20.36 20.19
C LEU A 358 -27.89 -19.59 20.13
N LEU A 359 -27.78 -18.60 19.22
CA LEU A 359 -26.64 -17.70 19.12
C LEU A 359 -26.50 -16.80 20.35
N TRP A 360 -27.62 -16.36 20.94
CA TRP A 360 -27.62 -15.59 22.18
C TRP A 360 -27.01 -16.37 23.34
N TRP A 361 -27.13 -17.70 23.39
CA TRP A 361 -26.46 -18.52 24.40
C TRP A 361 -24.98 -18.77 24.04
N THR A 362 -24.73 -19.24 22.82
CA THR A 362 -23.44 -19.81 22.38
C THR A 362 -22.37 -18.77 22.00
N GLN A 363 -22.72 -17.66 21.33
CA GLN A 363 -21.76 -16.67 20.86
C GLN A 363 -21.82 -15.38 21.70
N PRO A 364 -20.71 -14.86 22.26
CA PRO A 364 -20.67 -13.47 22.68
C PRO A 364 -20.98 -12.61 21.44
N LYS A 365 -21.79 -11.54 21.58
CA LYS A 365 -22.02 -10.60 20.48
C LYS A 365 -20.70 -9.91 20.15
N LEU A 366 -19.89 -10.50 19.30
CA LEU A 366 -18.74 -9.84 18.70
C LEU A 366 -19.33 -8.84 17.70
N TYR A 367 -19.11 -7.56 17.98
CA TYR A 367 -19.78 -6.44 17.30
C TYR A 367 -19.37 -6.31 15.82
N VAL A 368 -18.31 -7.00 15.41
CA VAL A 368 -17.73 -6.83 14.07
C VAL A 368 -18.30 -7.90 13.11
N ALA A 369 -19.18 -7.43 12.24
CA ALA A 369 -19.50 -8.01 10.94
C ALA A 369 -20.18 -9.41 10.87
N ARG A 370 -21.52 -9.43 10.85
CA ARG A 370 -22.29 -10.65 10.58
C ARG A 370 -21.99 -11.23 9.20
N GLY A 371 -21.57 -12.49 9.16
CA GLY A 371 -21.40 -13.23 7.91
C GLY A 371 -20.22 -12.76 7.04
N MET A 372 -19.28 -11.99 7.60
CA MET A 372 -17.97 -11.71 7.00
C MET A 372 -16.97 -12.78 7.43
N TYR A 373 -17.00 -13.92 6.75
CA TYR A 373 -16.04 -15.00 6.98
C TYR A 373 -15.22 -15.29 5.73
N GLU A 374 -13.95 -15.60 5.95
CA GLU A 374 -13.00 -16.11 4.96
C GLU A 374 -13.48 -17.39 4.27
N ASP A 375 -12.83 -17.77 3.15
CA ASP A 375 -13.14 -19.02 2.44
C ASP A 375 -12.85 -20.28 3.30
N THR A 376 -13.47 -21.42 2.96
CA THR A 376 -13.28 -22.69 3.69
C THR A 376 -11.85 -23.23 3.65
N CYS A 377 -11.15 -23.04 2.54
CA CYS A 377 -9.75 -23.43 2.35
C CYS A 377 -8.81 -22.55 3.19
N SER A 378 -9.03 -21.24 3.27
CA SER A 378 -8.31 -20.30 4.14
C SER A 378 -8.49 -20.66 5.61
N LEU A 379 -9.73 -20.98 6.02
CA LEU A 379 -10.01 -21.48 7.36
C LEU A 379 -9.25 -22.78 7.63
N LEU A 380 -9.31 -23.75 6.72
CA LEU A 380 -8.62 -25.02 6.87
C LEU A 380 -7.09 -24.83 6.96
N LYS A 381 -6.50 -23.96 6.13
CA LYS A 381 -5.07 -23.60 6.20
C LYS A 381 -4.71 -23.02 7.57
N TYR A 382 -5.51 -22.07 8.06
CA TYR A 382 -5.30 -21.44 9.36
C TYR A 382 -5.43 -22.45 10.51
N THR A 383 -6.45 -23.31 10.46
CA THR A 383 -6.65 -24.36 11.45
C THR A 383 -5.50 -25.37 11.44
N THR A 384 -5.06 -25.83 10.26
CA THR A 384 -3.91 -26.75 10.13
C THR A 384 -2.62 -26.10 10.63
N PHE A 385 -2.40 -24.81 10.36
CA PHE A 385 -1.25 -24.06 10.88
C PHE A 385 -1.19 -24.12 12.41
N TRP A 386 -2.30 -23.79 13.09
CA TRP A 386 -2.35 -23.81 14.55
C TRP A 386 -2.29 -25.22 15.14
N ILE A 387 -2.91 -26.22 14.50
CA ILE A 387 -2.84 -27.62 14.94
C ILE A 387 -1.38 -28.11 14.91
N LEU A 388 -0.67 -27.89 13.80
CA LEU A 388 0.73 -28.31 13.67
C LEU A 388 1.63 -27.59 14.68
N LEU A 389 1.47 -26.28 14.83
CA LEU A 389 2.21 -25.47 15.80
C LEU A 389 1.98 -25.99 17.23
N LEU A 390 0.73 -26.19 17.62
CA LEU A 390 0.38 -26.65 18.96
C LEU A 390 0.86 -28.09 19.23
N ILE A 391 0.83 -28.98 18.23
CA ILE A 391 1.39 -30.33 18.37
C ILE A 391 2.89 -30.27 18.64
N CYS A 392 3.65 -29.51 17.84
CA CYS A 392 5.09 -29.35 18.03
C CYS A 392 5.41 -28.70 19.39
N LYS A 393 4.67 -27.65 19.76
CA LYS A 393 4.79 -26.97 21.04
C LYS A 393 4.56 -27.93 22.21
N LEU A 394 3.42 -28.62 22.24
CA LEU A 394 3.07 -29.53 23.33
C LEU A 394 4.01 -30.72 23.40
N ALA A 395 4.49 -31.24 22.26
CA ALA A 395 5.51 -32.28 22.24
C ALA A 395 6.82 -31.79 22.86
N PHE A 396 7.29 -30.59 22.50
CA PHE A 396 8.48 -29.98 23.10
C PHE A 396 8.31 -29.77 24.60
N SER A 397 7.20 -29.16 25.04
CA SER A 397 6.91 -28.96 26.46
C SER A 397 6.86 -30.29 27.23
N TYR A 398 6.29 -31.35 26.65
CA TYR A 398 6.24 -32.65 27.32
C TYR A 398 7.63 -33.28 27.47
N TYR A 399 8.36 -33.44 26.38
CA TYR A 399 9.62 -34.20 26.37
C TYR A 399 10.80 -33.43 26.95
N VAL A 400 10.85 -32.10 26.79
CA VAL A 400 11.99 -31.27 27.18
C VAL A 400 11.76 -30.56 28.50
N GLU A 401 10.54 -30.07 28.75
CA GLU A 401 10.26 -29.24 29.94
C GLU A 401 9.72 -30.09 31.10
N ILE A 402 8.65 -30.86 30.87
CA ILE A 402 7.86 -31.48 31.95
C ILE A 402 8.43 -32.86 32.35
N SER A 403 8.63 -33.77 31.40
CA SER A 403 9.07 -35.14 31.70
C SER A 403 10.41 -35.22 32.45
N PRO A 404 11.45 -34.43 32.11
CA PRO A 404 12.74 -34.49 32.81
C PRO A 404 12.69 -33.98 34.24
N LEU A 405 11.71 -33.13 34.59
CA LEU A 405 11.55 -32.59 35.96
C LEU A 405 10.88 -33.57 36.92
N VAL A 406 10.04 -34.47 36.41
CA VAL A 406 9.25 -35.36 37.28
C VAL A 406 10.15 -36.27 38.11
N GLY A 407 11.21 -36.83 37.52
CA GLY A 407 12.18 -37.67 38.23
C GLY A 407 12.84 -36.96 39.42
N PRO A 408 13.55 -35.84 39.20
CA PRO A 408 14.11 -35.02 40.26
C PRO A 408 13.07 -34.56 41.29
N THR A 409 11.87 -34.18 40.84
CA THR A 409 10.79 -33.73 41.74
C THR A 409 10.34 -34.85 42.67
N ARG A 410 10.18 -36.08 42.18
CA ARG A 410 9.88 -37.25 43.03
C ARG A 410 10.97 -37.46 44.08
N THR A 411 12.24 -37.42 43.69
CA THR A 411 13.37 -37.56 44.62
C THR A 411 13.36 -36.47 45.70
N ILE A 412 13.13 -35.21 45.32
CA ILE A 412 13.04 -34.07 46.27
C ILE A 412 11.84 -34.20 47.21
N MET A 413 10.71 -34.73 46.72
CA MET A 413 9.53 -34.99 47.55
C MET A 413 9.70 -36.17 48.52
N PHE A 414 10.51 -37.17 48.16
CA PHE A 414 10.83 -38.32 49.03
C PHE A 414 11.97 -38.04 50.03
N LEU A 415 12.80 -37.02 49.80
CA LEU A 415 13.87 -36.60 50.73
C LEU A 415 13.26 -36.01 52.03
N GLY A 416 13.45 -36.71 53.14
CA GLY A 416 12.99 -36.29 54.48
C GLY A 416 13.73 -35.05 55.02
N ARG A 417 13.03 -34.30 55.89
CA ARG A 417 13.42 -33.03 56.56
C ARG A 417 14.93 -32.73 56.63
N GLY A 418 15.40 -31.78 55.83
CA GLY A 418 16.58 -30.98 56.15
C GLY A 418 16.17 -29.66 56.80
N LYS A 419 16.81 -29.23 57.89
CA LYS A 419 16.68 -27.86 58.40
C LYS A 419 17.21 -26.91 57.31
N TYR A 420 16.34 -26.11 56.70
CA TYR A 420 16.76 -25.07 55.77
C TYR A 420 17.59 -24.03 56.52
N ILE A 421 18.85 -23.84 56.13
CA ILE A 421 19.78 -22.87 56.74
C ILE A 421 19.58 -21.46 56.13
N TRP A 422 18.81 -21.34 55.04
CA TRP A 422 18.53 -20.07 54.37
C TRP A 422 17.30 -19.35 54.92
N HIS A 423 17.39 -18.02 54.93
CA HIS A 423 16.69 -17.07 55.77
C HIS A 423 15.15 -17.05 55.61
N GLU A 424 14.45 -17.35 56.71
CA GLU A 424 13.14 -16.87 57.23
C GLU A 424 11.95 -16.45 56.33
N PHE A 425 11.91 -16.67 55.02
CA PHE A 425 10.68 -16.34 54.25
C PHE A 425 9.55 -17.38 54.43
N PHE A 426 9.88 -18.64 54.74
CA PHE A 426 8.90 -19.73 54.81
C PHE A 426 9.19 -20.74 55.94
N PRO A 427 9.10 -20.35 57.22
CA PRO A 427 9.53 -21.17 58.36
C PRO A 427 8.67 -22.40 58.67
N TYR A 428 7.45 -22.51 58.09
CA TYR A 428 6.48 -23.56 58.43
C TYR A 428 6.02 -24.45 57.27
N LEU A 429 6.80 -24.53 56.18
CA LEU A 429 6.45 -25.43 55.07
C LEU A 429 6.79 -26.89 55.43
N GLN A 430 5.77 -27.70 55.68
CA GLN A 430 5.89 -29.09 56.16
C GLN A 430 6.54 -30.08 55.15
N HIS A 431 6.79 -29.65 53.92
CA HIS A 431 7.35 -30.44 52.81
C HIS A 431 8.33 -29.58 52.00
N ASN A 432 9.24 -30.20 51.21
CA ASN A 432 10.17 -29.53 50.28
C ASN A 432 9.48 -28.78 49.10
N LEU A 433 8.21 -28.41 49.25
CA LEU A 433 7.36 -27.76 48.24
C LEU A 433 7.90 -26.41 47.80
N GLY A 434 8.59 -25.66 48.67
CA GLY A 434 9.22 -24.39 48.30
C GLY A 434 10.33 -24.57 47.26
N VAL A 435 11.18 -25.59 47.41
CA VAL A 435 12.23 -25.92 46.43
C VAL A 435 11.62 -26.43 45.12
N VAL A 436 10.59 -27.28 45.21
CA VAL A 436 9.85 -27.73 44.02
C VAL A 436 9.25 -26.53 43.28
N PHE A 437 8.63 -25.60 43.98
CA PHE A 437 8.07 -24.38 43.37
C PHE A 437 9.16 -23.55 42.67
N THR A 438 10.31 -23.32 43.29
CA THR A 438 11.41 -22.55 42.69
C THR A 438 12.00 -23.22 41.45
N ILE A 439 12.05 -24.55 41.40
CA ILE A 439 12.52 -25.31 40.22
C ILE A 439 11.49 -25.27 39.08
N TRP A 440 10.19 -25.39 39.41
CA TRP A 440 9.13 -25.41 38.41
C TRP A 440 8.75 -24.02 37.89
N ALA A 441 8.89 -22.95 38.68
CA ALA A 441 8.44 -21.61 38.31
C ALA A 441 9.07 -21.07 37.00
N PRO A 442 10.40 -21.14 36.77
CA PRO A 442 10.99 -20.74 35.49
C PRO A 442 10.46 -21.55 34.31
N ILE A 443 10.20 -22.84 34.52
CA ILE A 443 9.80 -23.76 33.44
C ILE A 443 8.32 -23.55 33.07
N VAL A 444 7.46 -23.29 34.06
CA VAL A 444 6.09 -22.85 33.82
C VAL A 444 6.06 -21.50 33.09
N MET A 445 6.98 -20.59 33.39
CA MET A 445 7.11 -19.33 32.66
C MET A 445 7.52 -19.55 31.20
N VAL A 446 8.52 -20.41 30.96
CA VAL A 446 8.95 -20.79 29.59
C VAL A 446 7.81 -21.45 28.82
N TYR A 447 7.06 -22.38 29.43
CA TYR A 447 5.89 -23.04 28.85
C TYR A 447 4.78 -22.07 28.37
N LEU A 448 4.68 -20.89 28.99
CA LEU A 448 3.74 -19.84 28.57
C LEU A 448 4.33 -18.93 27.48
N MET A 449 5.65 -18.72 27.46
CA MET A 449 6.33 -17.83 26.50
C MET A 449 6.74 -18.52 25.19
N ASP A 450 7.05 -19.82 25.23
CA ASP A 450 7.56 -20.63 24.11
C ASP A 450 6.65 -20.60 22.87
N THR A 451 5.35 -20.35 23.06
CA THR A 451 4.36 -20.26 21.99
C THR A 451 4.69 -19.13 21.02
N GLN A 452 5.30 -18.04 21.50
CA GLN A 452 5.78 -16.96 20.63
C GLN A 452 6.94 -17.40 19.74
N ILE A 453 7.84 -18.25 20.27
CA ILE A 453 8.99 -18.79 19.52
C ILE A 453 8.48 -19.74 18.44
N TRP A 454 7.61 -20.69 18.79
CA TRP A 454 7.00 -21.61 17.83
C TRP A 454 6.20 -20.86 16.75
N TYR A 455 5.48 -19.82 17.13
CA TYR A 455 4.80 -18.94 16.18
C TYR A 455 5.79 -18.24 15.23
N ALA A 456 6.91 -17.69 15.73
CA ALA A 456 7.92 -17.06 14.90
C ALA A 456 8.54 -18.04 13.88
N ILE A 457 8.83 -19.28 14.29
CA ILE A 457 9.39 -20.31 13.41
C ILE A 457 8.38 -20.70 12.32
N PHE A 458 7.16 -21.10 12.71
CA PHE A 458 6.13 -21.52 11.76
C PHE A 458 5.70 -20.38 10.83
N SER A 459 5.56 -19.15 11.34
CA SER A 459 5.22 -17.99 10.51
C SER A 459 6.33 -17.67 9.50
N THR A 460 7.61 -17.83 9.87
CA THR A 460 8.74 -17.67 8.94
C THR A 460 8.73 -18.73 7.84
N ILE A 461 8.48 -20.00 8.18
CA ILE A 461 8.42 -21.09 7.20
C ILE A 461 7.22 -20.91 6.26
N CYS A 462 6.02 -20.75 6.81
CA CYS A 462 4.81 -20.56 6.01
C CYS A 462 4.87 -19.26 5.18
N GLY A 463 5.43 -18.19 5.75
CA GLY A 463 5.67 -16.93 5.06
C GLY A 463 6.66 -17.08 3.92
N GLY A 464 7.77 -17.80 4.11
CA GLY A 464 8.76 -18.09 3.08
C GLY A 464 8.20 -18.92 1.93
N VAL A 465 7.43 -19.98 2.23
CA VAL A 465 6.78 -20.83 1.23
C VAL A 465 5.74 -20.03 0.44
N ASN A 466 4.86 -19.29 1.12
CA ASN A 466 3.87 -18.43 0.46
C ASN A 466 4.55 -17.33 -0.37
N GLY A 467 5.67 -16.79 0.11
CA GLY A 467 6.49 -15.81 -0.59
C GLY A 467 7.05 -16.36 -1.90
N ALA A 468 7.62 -17.57 -1.88
CA ALA A 468 8.14 -18.24 -3.06
C ALA A 468 7.03 -18.52 -4.09
N PHE A 469 5.86 -19.03 -3.67
CA PHE A 469 4.71 -19.23 -4.56
C PHE A 469 4.16 -17.93 -5.14
N SER A 470 4.32 -16.82 -4.41
CA SER A 470 3.92 -15.48 -4.86
C SER A 470 5.02 -14.78 -5.69
N ARG A 471 6.13 -15.47 -5.99
CA ARG A 471 7.30 -14.93 -6.72
C ARG A 471 7.90 -13.69 -6.06
N LEU A 472 7.81 -13.62 -4.73
CA LEU A 472 8.39 -12.53 -3.95
C LEU A 472 9.91 -12.70 -3.85
N GLY A 473 10.65 -11.78 -4.47
CA GLY A 473 12.11 -11.76 -4.45
C GLY A 473 12.76 -12.78 -5.40
N GLU A 474 12.20 -12.97 -6.60
CA GLU A 474 12.88 -13.63 -7.72
C GLU A 474 14.11 -12.85 -8.19
N ILE A 475 14.07 -11.51 -8.11
CA ILE A 475 15.21 -10.63 -8.39
C ILE A 475 15.55 -9.87 -7.11
N ARG A 476 16.74 -10.14 -6.54
CA ARG A 476 17.23 -9.49 -5.31
C ARG A 476 18.55 -8.75 -5.47
N THR A 477 19.31 -9.09 -6.50
CA THR A 477 20.64 -8.53 -6.75
C THR A 477 20.76 -8.06 -8.19
N LEU A 478 21.67 -7.11 -8.44
CA LEU A 478 21.97 -6.64 -9.80
C LEU A 478 22.42 -7.78 -10.74
N GLY A 479 23.12 -8.80 -10.20
CA GLY A 479 23.49 -9.99 -10.97
C GLY A 479 22.28 -10.78 -11.46
N MET A 480 21.25 -10.94 -10.62
CA MET A 480 19.99 -11.58 -11.01
C MET A 480 19.17 -10.73 -11.98
N LEU A 481 19.22 -9.40 -11.83
CA LEU A 481 18.57 -8.46 -12.75
C LEU A 481 19.12 -8.64 -14.17
N ARG A 482 20.45 -8.68 -14.32
CA ARG A 482 21.10 -8.83 -15.63
C ARG A 482 20.79 -10.17 -16.29
N SER A 483 20.84 -11.27 -15.54
CA SER A 483 20.56 -12.60 -16.11
C SER A 483 19.10 -12.78 -16.54
N ARG A 484 18.17 -12.01 -15.94
CA ARG A 484 16.74 -12.06 -16.24
C ARG A 484 16.25 -10.91 -17.12
N PHE A 485 17.12 -9.99 -17.53
CA PHE A 485 16.70 -8.76 -18.21
C PHE A 485 15.91 -9.02 -19.49
N GLU A 486 16.28 -10.04 -20.28
CA GLU A 486 15.55 -10.43 -21.49
C GLU A 486 14.08 -10.83 -21.22
N ALA A 487 13.78 -11.35 -20.03
CA ALA A 487 12.42 -11.72 -19.64
C ALA A 487 11.57 -10.53 -19.15
N ILE A 488 12.19 -9.40 -18.78
CA ILE A 488 11.50 -8.23 -18.21
C ILE A 488 10.54 -7.58 -19.22
N PRO A 489 10.93 -7.26 -20.47
CA PRO A 489 10.01 -6.69 -21.46
C PRO A 489 8.79 -7.58 -21.73
N THR A 490 8.98 -8.91 -21.66
CA THR A 490 7.89 -9.87 -21.85
C THR A 490 6.93 -9.87 -20.65
N ALA A 491 7.45 -9.85 -19.43
CA ALA A 491 6.64 -9.72 -18.22
C ALA A 491 5.89 -8.37 -18.19
N PHE A 492 6.58 -7.29 -18.55
CA PHE A 492 6.01 -5.97 -18.73
C PHE A 492 4.84 -5.98 -19.74
N GLY A 493 5.04 -6.54 -20.93
CA GLY A 493 4.01 -6.65 -21.96
C GLY A 493 2.77 -7.42 -21.52
N LYS A 494 2.95 -8.44 -20.68
CA LYS A 494 1.85 -9.26 -20.15
C LYS A 494 0.96 -8.49 -19.15
N HIS A 495 1.56 -7.62 -18.34
CA HIS A 495 0.89 -6.99 -17.21
C HIS A 495 0.54 -5.51 -17.44
N LEU A 496 1.45 -4.72 -18.00
CA LEU A 496 1.31 -3.26 -18.15
C LEU A 496 0.81 -2.82 -19.53
N VAL A 497 0.87 -3.69 -20.54
CA VAL A 497 0.34 -3.38 -21.89
C VAL A 497 -1.09 -3.91 -22.04
N PRO A 498 -2.07 -3.05 -22.39
CA PRO A 498 -3.46 -3.47 -22.58
C PRO A 498 -3.61 -4.59 -23.62
N GLY A 499 -4.64 -5.43 -23.44
CA GLY A 499 -4.97 -6.48 -24.41
C GLY A 499 -5.73 -5.92 -25.60
N HIS A 500 -5.21 -6.09 -26.81
CA HIS A 500 -6.03 -5.96 -28.01
C HIS A 500 -7.01 -7.14 -28.06
N GLY A 501 -8.28 -6.87 -28.37
CA GLY A 501 -9.40 -7.81 -28.21
C GLY A 501 -9.20 -9.18 -28.88
N SER A 502 -10.00 -10.13 -28.43
CA SER A 502 -10.05 -11.55 -28.78
C SER A 502 -10.07 -11.86 -30.30
N GLN A 503 -8.91 -11.92 -30.93
CA GLN A 503 -8.74 -12.62 -32.21
C GLN A 503 -7.63 -13.68 -32.11
N PRO A 504 -7.81 -14.85 -32.74
CA PRO A 504 -6.86 -15.96 -32.64
C PRO A 504 -5.49 -15.61 -33.22
N LYS A 505 -4.44 -16.02 -32.50
CA LYS A 505 -3.04 -15.72 -32.79
C LYS A 505 -2.52 -16.51 -34.00
N ARG A 506 -2.06 -15.82 -35.04
CA ARG A 506 -1.10 -16.35 -36.03
C ARG A 506 0.33 -16.14 -35.49
N ARG A 507 1.25 -17.06 -35.77
CA ARG A 507 2.68 -16.98 -35.34
C ARG A 507 3.40 -15.70 -35.75
N GLU A 508 3.00 -15.06 -36.85
CA GLU A 508 3.55 -13.77 -37.30
C GLU A 508 3.15 -12.62 -36.34
N ARG A 509 1.92 -12.63 -35.81
CA ARG A 509 1.47 -11.66 -34.80
C ARG A 509 2.23 -11.79 -33.48
N GLU A 510 2.72 -12.98 -33.12
CA GLU A 510 3.47 -13.17 -31.87
C GLU A 510 4.84 -12.49 -31.89
N LYS A 511 5.50 -12.41 -33.06
CA LYS A 511 6.76 -11.67 -33.22
C LYS A 511 6.52 -10.16 -33.24
N GLU A 512 5.48 -9.71 -33.92
CA GLU A 512 5.07 -8.30 -33.94
C GLU A 512 4.66 -7.81 -32.54
N ASP A 513 3.87 -8.61 -31.81
CA ASP A 513 3.49 -8.33 -30.41
C ASP A 513 4.74 -8.24 -29.52
N LYS A 514 5.74 -9.10 -29.72
CA LYS A 514 7.00 -9.08 -28.94
C LYS A 514 7.77 -7.77 -29.18
N ASN A 515 7.90 -7.33 -30.43
CA ASN A 515 8.58 -6.06 -30.76
C ASN A 515 7.80 -4.86 -30.21
N LEU A 516 6.46 -4.87 -30.32
CA LEU A 516 5.60 -3.83 -29.74
C LEU A 516 5.73 -3.75 -28.21
N HIS A 517 5.86 -4.88 -27.52
CA HIS A 517 6.10 -4.90 -26.08
C HIS A 517 7.45 -4.31 -25.69
N ILE A 518 8.47 -4.51 -26.53
CA ILE A 518 9.82 -4.01 -26.30
C ILE A 518 9.89 -2.49 -26.48
N ASP A 519 9.26 -1.93 -27.52
CA ASP A 519 9.21 -0.47 -27.73
C ASP A 519 8.50 0.25 -26.57
N LYS A 520 7.37 -0.28 -26.11
CA LYS A 520 6.66 0.31 -24.96
C LYS A 520 7.45 0.20 -23.68
N PHE A 521 8.17 -0.92 -23.54
CA PHE A 521 9.06 -1.12 -22.41
C PHE A 521 10.22 -0.11 -22.45
N SER A 522 10.83 0.15 -23.61
CA SER A 522 11.93 1.13 -23.70
C SER A 522 11.48 2.53 -23.31
N ASP A 523 10.32 2.98 -23.78
CA ASP A 523 9.79 4.30 -23.42
C ASP A 523 9.58 4.46 -21.90
N ILE A 524 8.92 3.48 -21.27
CA ILE A 524 8.62 3.52 -19.82
C ILE A 524 9.90 3.32 -18.99
N TRP A 525 10.77 2.41 -19.41
CA TRP A 525 12.06 2.19 -18.78
C TRP A 525 12.93 3.45 -18.85
N ASN A 526 13.02 4.09 -20.00
CA ASN A 526 13.79 5.32 -20.16
C ASN A 526 13.21 6.47 -19.34
N ALA A 527 11.87 6.62 -19.29
CA ALA A 527 11.24 7.59 -18.40
C ALA A 527 11.59 7.35 -16.93
N PHE A 528 11.63 6.09 -16.49
CA PHE A 528 12.09 5.71 -15.15
C PHE A 528 13.58 6.03 -14.92
N ILE A 529 14.46 5.69 -15.86
CA ILE A 529 15.90 6.00 -15.73
C ILE A 529 16.14 7.52 -15.71
N ILE A 530 15.40 8.28 -16.52
CA ILE A 530 15.44 9.76 -16.51
C ILE A 530 14.96 10.30 -15.17
N SER A 531 13.88 9.76 -14.57
CA SER A 531 13.45 10.22 -13.25
C SER A 531 14.48 9.96 -12.16
N LEU A 532 15.21 8.83 -12.21
CA LEU A 532 16.34 8.59 -11.30
C LEU A 532 17.45 9.64 -11.48
N ARG A 533 17.67 10.10 -12.71
CA ARG A 533 18.63 11.17 -13.00
C ARG A 533 18.14 12.53 -12.50
N ASP A 534 16.86 12.85 -12.70
CA ASP A 534 16.24 14.10 -12.24
C ASP A 534 16.19 14.20 -10.71
N GLU A 535 16.09 13.07 -10.02
CA GLU A 535 16.19 12.97 -8.55
C GLU A 535 17.65 13.00 -8.04
N ASP A 536 18.63 13.04 -8.94
CA ASP A 536 20.07 13.02 -8.68
C ASP A 536 20.59 11.70 -8.06
N LEU A 537 19.86 10.59 -8.24
CA LEU A 537 20.29 9.26 -7.75
C LEU A 537 21.38 8.64 -8.62
N ILE A 538 21.44 9.00 -9.90
CA ILE A 538 22.45 8.53 -10.86
C ILE A 538 23.12 9.71 -11.57
N ASN A 539 24.34 9.51 -12.09
CA ASN A 539 25.02 10.50 -12.94
C ASN A 539 24.66 10.34 -14.43
N ASN A 540 25.13 11.27 -15.29
CA ASN A 540 24.83 11.22 -16.73
C ASN A 540 25.38 9.94 -17.39
N ARG A 541 26.58 9.50 -16.99
CA ARG A 541 27.19 8.28 -17.52
C ARG A 541 26.39 7.03 -17.15
N GLU A 542 25.92 6.91 -15.90
CA GLU A 542 25.10 5.79 -15.44
C GLU A 542 23.73 5.79 -16.13
N ARG A 543 23.14 6.96 -16.36
CA ARG A 543 21.92 7.11 -17.16
C ARG A 543 22.12 6.51 -18.56
N ASP A 544 23.17 6.92 -19.26
CA ASP A 544 23.44 6.49 -20.64
C ASP A 544 23.76 4.98 -20.73
N LEU A 545 24.31 4.39 -19.66
CA LEU A 545 24.52 2.93 -19.55
C LEU A 545 23.20 2.14 -19.38
N LEU A 546 22.17 2.76 -18.79
CA LEU A 546 20.91 2.09 -18.42
C LEU A 546 19.79 2.31 -19.43
N ILE A 547 19.86 3.35 -20.27
CA ILE A 547 18.87 3.65 -21.32
C ILE A 547 18.79 2.49 -22.34
N VAL A 548 17.56 2.17 -22.75
CA VAL A 548 17.23 1.22 -23.81
C VAL A 548 16.86 2.02 -25.07
N PRO A 549 17.61 1.94 -26.17
CA PRO A 549 17.23 2.61 -27.42
C PRO A 549 15.89 2.10 -27.96
N SER A 550 15.09 2.99 -28.54
CA SER A 550 13.88 2.59 -29.27
C SER A 550 14.27 1.89 -30.57
N SER A 551 13.61 0.78 -30.91
CA SER A 551 14.04 -0.15 -31.99
C SER A 551 13.88 0.38 -33.43
N ALA A 552 13.76 1.70 -33.61
CA ALA A 552 13.50 2.34 -34.89
C ALA A 552 14.75 2.38 -35.79
N GLY A 553 15.01 1.27 -36.49
CA GLY A 553 15.41 1.27 -37.90
C GLY A 553 16.90 1.42 -38.26
N ASP A 554 17.78 1.79 -37.33
CA ASP A 554 19.18 2.08 -37.71
C ASP A 554 20.12 0.87 -37.74
N THR A 555 19.78 -0.22 -37.04
CA THR A 555 20.61 -1.43 -36.94
C THR A 555 19.80 -2.70 -37.23
N SER A 556 20.46 -3.73 -37.77
CA SER A 556 19.84 -5.03 -38.07
C SER A 556 19.53 -5.86 -36.81
N VAL A 557 20.09 -5.45 -35.67
CA VAL A 557 19.95 -6.11 -34.36
C VAL A 557 19.24 -5.22 -33.33
N PHE A 558 18.64 -5.88 -32.34
CA PHE A 558 18.09 -5.18 -31.18
C PHE A 558 19.20 -4.62 -30.29
N GLN A 559 19.13 -3.33 -29.98
CA GLN A 559 20.13 -2.63 -29.19
C GLN A 559 19.85 -2.78 -27.70
N TRP A 560 20.60 -3.66 -27.03
CA TRP A 560 20.49 -3.83 -25.57
C TRP A 560 21.19 -2.69 -24.81
N PRO A 561 20.76 -2.33 -23.60
CA PRO A 561 21.44 -1.33 -22.78
C PRO A 561 22.94 -1.62 -22.60
N PRO A 562 23.84 -0.60 -22.66
CA PRO A 562 25.28 -0.81 -22.59
C PRO A 562 25.73 -1.49 -21.29
N PHE A 563 25.01 -1.33 -20.18
CA PHE A 563 25.35 -2.04 -18.93
C PHE A 563 25.25 -3.57 -19.05
N LEU A 564 24.42 -4.11 -19.96
CA LEU A 564 24.39 -5.55 -20.24
C LEU A 564 25.57 -5.97 -21.11
N LEU A 565 25.96 -5.11 -22.06
CA LEU A 565 27.01 -5.31 -23.06
C LEU A 565 28.42 -4.98 -22.54
N ALA A 566 28.55 -4.60 -21.27
CA ALA A 566 29.83 -4.31 -20.62
C ALA A 566 30.85 -5.45 -20.80
N SER A 567 32.08 -5.08 -21.18
CA SER A 567 33.20 -5.98 -21.52
C SER A 567 32.99 -6.93 -22.71
N LYS A 568 31.82 -6.93 -23.38
CA LYS A 568 31.56 -7.88 -24.48
C LYS A 568 32.43 -7.60 -25.72
N ILE A 569 32.64 -6.33 -26.07
CA ILE A 569 33.52 -5.96 -27.19
C ILE A 569 35.00 -6.27 -26.88
N PRO A 570 35.58 -5.84 -25.73
CA PRO A 570 36.94 -6.27 -25.36
C PRO A 570 37.12 -7.79 -25.33
N MET A 571 36.13 -8.55 -24.83
CA MET A 571 36.16 -10.01 -24.86
C MET A 571 36.10 -10.55 -26.29
N ALA A 572 35.27 -9.98 -27.17
CA ALA A 572 35.21 -10.38 -28.57
C ALA A 572 36.52 -10.11 -29.30
N LEU A 573 37.21 -8.99 -29.00
CA LEU A 573 38.54 -8.68 -29.53
C LEU A 573 39.59 -9.69 -29.06
N ASP A 574 39.58 -10.10 -27.79
CA ASP A 574 40.48 -11.14 -27.26
C ASP A 574 40.18 -12.53 -27.85
N MET A 575 38.89 -12.86 -28.02
CA MET A 575 38.47 -14.06 -28.73
C MET A 575 38.99 -14.07 -30.18
N ALA A 576 38.88 -12.94 -30.89
CA ALA A 576 39.34 -12.79 -32.27
C ALA A 576 40.87 -12.97 -32.39
N LYS A 577 41.65 -12.45 -31.44
CA LYS A 577 43.11 -12.65 -31.34
C LYS A 577 43.50 -14.12 -31.15
N SER A 578 42.68 -14.88 -30.42
CA SER A 578 42.99 -16.29 -30.13
C SER A 578 42.70 -17.26 -31.28
N VAL A 579 41.86 -16.88 -32.25
CA VAL A 579 41.40 -17.76 -33.34
C VAL A 579 42.22 -17.53 -34.61
N LYS A 580 42.98 -18.54 -35.04
CA LYS A 580 43.93 -18.41 -36.16
C LYS A 580 43.59 -19.18 -37.44
N LYS A 581 42.62 -20.12 -37.41
CA LYS A 581 42.48 -21.10 -38.52
C LYS A 581 41.06 -21.32 -39.07
N ARG A 582 39.98 -21.12 -38.30
CA ARG A 582 38.61 -21.42 -38.76
C ARG A 582 37.59 -20.37 -38.31
N ASP A 583 36.84 -19.85 -39.27
CA ASP A 583 35.73 -18.91 -39.05
C ASP A 583 34.56 -19.53 -38.26
N GLU A 584 34.31 -20.83 -38.43
CA GLU A 584 33.30 -21.58 -37.66
C GLU A 584 33.57 -21.53 -36.15
N GLU A 585 34.85 -21.58 -35.75
CA GLU A 585 35.23 -21.52 -34.35
C GLU A 585 34.99 -20.13 -33.76
N LEU A 586 35.32 -19.08 -34.52
CA LEU A 586 35.04 -17.68 -34.15
C LEU A 586 33.53 -17.46 -34.00
N ARG A 587 32.73 -17.89 -34.98
CA ARG A 587 31.27 -17.76 -34.96
C ARG A 587 30.65 -18.54 -33.81
N LYS A 588 31.13 -19.75 -33.52
CA LYS A 588 30.66 -20.55 -32.37
C LYS A 588 30.98 -19.86 -31.05
N ARG A 589 32.16 -19.24 -30.89
CA ARG A 589 32.53 -18.52 -29.66
C ARG A 589 31.71 -17.24 -29.47
N ILE A 590 31.49 -16.47 -30.53
CA ILE A 590 30.65 -15.26 -30.48
C ILE A 590 29.19 -15.64 -30.15
N ASN A 591 28.66 -16.72 -30.74
CA ASN A 591 27.29 -17.17 -30.51
C ASN A 591 27.06 -17.92 -29.18
N GLN A 592 28.10 -18.18 -28.37
CA GLN A 592 27.93 -18.77 -27.04
C GLN A 592 27.16 -17.83 -26.10
N ASP A 593 27.37 -16.52 -26.25
CA ASP A 593 26.65 -15.49 -25.51
C ASP A 593 25.89 -14.58 -26.49
N PRO A 594 24.54 -14.62 -26.51
CA PRO A 594 23.73 -13.79 -27.39
C PRO A 594 24.09 -12.30 -27.32
N TYR A 595 24.47 -11.78 -26.13
CA TYR A 595 24.82 -10.38 -25.97
C TYR A 595 26.12 -10.00 -26.69
N THR A 596 27.09 -10.91 -26.79
CA THR A 596 28.33 -10.67 -27.55
C THR A 596 28.04 -10.53 -29.03
N PHE A 597 27.17 -11.38 -29.57
CA PHE A 597 26.71 -11.29 -30.96
C PHE A 597 26.02 -9.95 -31.25
N TYR A 598 25.06 -9.54 -30.41
CA TYR A 598 24.37 -8.27 -30.58
C TYR A 598 25.32 -7.07 -30.51
N ALA A 599 26.23 -7.05 -29.53
CA ALA A 599 27.17 -5.95 -29.34
C ALA A 599 28.10 -5.77 -30.56
N VAL A 600 28.61 -6.87 -31.13
CA VAL A 600 29.55 -6.82 -32.26
C VAL A 600 28.89 -6.24 -33.51
N ILE A 601 27.67 -6.70 -33.85
CA ILE A 601 26.94 -6.19 -35.02
C ILE A 601 26.56 -4.73 -34.82
N GLU A 602 26.02 -4.39 -33.65
CA GLU A 602 25.65 -3.01 -33.32
C GLU A 602 26.85 -2.06 -33.41
N CYS A 603 28.00 -2.47 -32.85
CA CYS A 603 29.23 -1.69 -32.90
C CYS A 603 29.68 -1.44 -34.34
N TYR A 604 29.61 -2.45 -35.21
CA TYR A 604 29.99 -2.34 -36.61
C TYR A 604 29.07 -1.39 -37.40
N GLU A 605 27.76 -1.60 -37.32
CA GLU A 605 26.77 -0.78 -38.05
C GLU A 605 26.74 0.67 -37.56
N THR A 606 26.84 0.88 -36.24
CA THR A 606 26.87 2.24 -35.65
C THR A 606 28.14 2.98 -36.05
N LEU A 607 29.29 2.29 -36.04
CA LEU A 607 30.56 2.86 -36.49
C LEU A 607 30.49 3.26 -37.97
N LEU A 608 29.94 2.40 -38.83
CA LEU A 608 29.75 2.73 -40.25
C LEU A 608 28.85 3.95 -40.43
N ASN A 609 27.72 4.01 -39.70
CA ASN A 609 26.81 5.16 -39.76
C ASN A 609 27.53 6.47 -39.41
N ILE A 610 28.31 6.47 -38.31
CA ILE A 610 29.13 7.62 -37.89
C ILE A 610 30.15 7.97 -38.98
N LEU A 611 30.86 7.00 -39.55
CA LEU A 611 31.85 7.27 -40.60
C LEU A 611 31.22 7.88 -41.86
N TYR A 612 30.11 7.32 -42.37
CA TYR A 612 29.41 7.87 -43.54
C TYR A 612 28.87 9.28 -43.30
N SER A 613 28.44 9.59 -42.08
CA SER A 613 27.93 10.91 -41.71
C SER A 613 29.00 12.00 -41.62
N LEU A 614 30.26 11.62 -41.32
CA LEU A 614 31.40 12.54 -41.23
C LEU A 614 32.01 12.86 -42.60
N MET A 615 31.84 11.98 -43.60
CA MET A 615 32.42 12.12 -44.92
C MET A 615 31.56 13.00 -45.83
N ALA A 616 32.10 14.13 -46.28
CA ALA A 616 31.43 15.00 -47.26
C ALA A 616 31.72 14.57 -48.71
N GLU A 617 32.95 14.14 -49.01
CA GLU A 617 33.39 13.82 -50.37
C GLU A 617 33.04 12.39 -50.80
N THR A 618 32.74 12.22 -52.09
CA THR A 618 32.42 10.90 -52.67
C THR A 618 33.64 9.99 -52.80
N SER A 619 34.85 10.56 -52.92
CA SER A 619 36.14 9.84 -52.92
C SER A 619 36.35 9.13 -51.58
N ASP A 620 36.18 9.85 -50.47
CA ASP A 620 36.33 9.31 -49.11
C ASP A 620 35.33 8.17 -48.82
N LYS A 621 34.08 8.31 -49.28
CA LYS A 621 33.04 7.27 -49.13
C LYS A 621 33.39 5.99 -49.90
N LYS A 622 33.94 6.11 -51.12
CA LYS A 622 34.36 4.95 -51.93
C LYS A 622 35.44 4.13 -51.24
N VAL A 623 36.35 4.75 -50.50
CA VAL A 623 37.38 4.02 -49.73
C VAL A 623 36.71 3.14 -48.67
N VAL A 624 35.73 3.67 -47.93
CA VAL A 624 34.96 2.91 -46.93
C VAL A 624 34.10 1.84 -47.58
N ASP A 625 33.47 2.13 -48.74
CA ASP A 625 32.67 1.16 -49.48
C ASP A 625 33.51 -0.06 -49.92
N ARG A 626 34.72 0.16 -50.47
CA ARG A 626 35.62 -0.94 -50.86
C ARG A 626 36.04 -1.80 -49.65
N ILE A 627 36.27 -1.19 -48.49
CA ILE A 627 36.57 -1.91 -47.25
C ILE A 627 35.36 -2.72 -46.78
N ARG A 628 34.16 -2.12 -46.80
CA ARG A 628 32.90 -2.79 -46.42
C ARG A 628 32.62 -3.98 -47.33
N GLU A 629 32.63 -3.79 -48.64
CA GLU A 629 32.37 -4.84 -49.63
C GLU A 629 33.36 -6.00 -49.47
N SER A 630 34.66 -5.71 -49.30
CA SER A 630 35.65 -6.74 -49.05
C SER A 630 35.37 -7.51 -47.76
N LEU A 631 34.88 -6.87 -46.70
CA LEU A 631 34.60 -7.51 -45.42
C LEU A 631 33.32 -8.36 -45.49
N GLU A 632 32.26 -7.85 -46.13
CA GLU A 632 31.00 -8.57 -46.34
C GLU A 632 31.20 -9.81 -47.22
N ASP A 633 31.95 -9.70 -48.32
CA ASP A 633 32.32 -10.81 -49.20
C ASP A 633 33.07 -11.92 -48.44
N SER A 634 34.03 -11.56 -47.59
CA SER A 634 34.80 -12.54 -46.80
C SER A 634 33.95 -13.21 -45.72
N ILE A 635 32.96 -12.50 -45.15
CA ILE A 635 32.00 -13.08 -44.20
C ILE A 635 31.09 -14.09 -44.93
N GLU A 636 30.59 -13.74 -46.13
CA GLU A 636 29.73 -14.62 -46.92
C GLU A 636 30.48 -15.88 -47.38
N ARG A 637 31.74 -15.73 -47.81
CA ARG A 637 32.62 -16.84 -48.24
C ARG A 637 33.25 -17.64 -47.09
N GLN A 638 32.99 -17.25 -45.83
CA GLN A 638 33.59 -17.85 -44.63
C GLN A 638 35.13 -17.89 -44.65
N SER A 639 35.74 -16.80 -45.13
CA SER A 639 37.18 -16.64 -45.28
C SER A 639 37.77 -15.46 -44.50
N LEU A 640 37.03 -14.89 -43.54
CA LEU A 640 37.42 -13.70 -42.76
C LEU A 640 38.76 -13.88 -42.03
N VAL A 641 38.98 -15.00 -41.33
CA VAL A 641 40.26 -15.26 -40.62
C VAL A 641 41.41 -15.50 -41.61
N ARG A 642 41.09 -15.91 -42.85
CA ARG A 642 42.08 -16.12 -43.91
C ARG A 642 42.48 -14.81 -44.58
N GLU A 643 41.55 -13.89 -44.77
CA GLU A 643 41.75 -12.64 -45.53
C GLU A 643 42.12 -11.44 -44.66
N PHE A 644 41.77 -11.45 -43.37
CA PHE A 644 42.05 -10.37 -42.42
C PHE A 644 42.95 -10.85 -41.25
N ARG A 645 43.83 -9.96 -40.76
CA ARG A 645 44.67 -10.16 -39.56
C ARG A 645 43.92 -9.64 -38.33
N LEU A 646 43.15 -10.51 -37.70
CA LEU A 646 42.32 -10.16 -36.53
C LEU A 646 43.15 -9.80 -35.28
N ASP A 647 44.43 -10.18 -35.24
CA ASP A 647 45.38 -9.86 -34.15
C ASP A 647 45.58 -8.35 -33.95
N GLU A 648 45.37 -7.54 -35.00
CA GLU A 648 45.60 -6.09 -35.01
C GLU A 648 44.33 -5.26 -34.70
N LEU A 649 43.16 -5.90 -34.58
CA LEU A 649 41.89 -5.22 -34.24
C LEU A 649 41.91 -4.43 -32.91
N PRO A 650 42.63 -4.85 -31.84
CA PRO A 650 42.74 -4.06 -30.63
C PRO A 650 43.38 -2.68 -30.84
N GLN A 651 44.33 -2.57 -31.79
CA GLN A 651 44.95 -1.28 -32.13
C GLN A 651 43.93 -0.32 -32.73
N LEU A 652 43.05 -0.85 -33.59
CA LEU A 652 41.98 -0.12 -34.24
C LEU A 652 40.93 0.38 -33.23
N SER A 653 40.55 -0.46 -32.27
CA SER A 653 39.61 -0.08 -31.20
C SER A 653 40.12 1.13 -30.38
N ALA A 654 41.42 1.20 -30.12
CA ALA A 654 42.02 2.33 -29.38
C ALA A 654 42.04 3.64 -30.19
N LYS A 655 42.18 3.55 -31.53
CA LYS A 655 42.08 4.71 -32.43
C LYS A 655 40.63 5.22 -32.51
N PHE A 656 39.64 4.33 -32.60
CA PHE A 656 38.23 4.72 -32.59
C PHE A 656 37.77 5.36 -31.28
N ASP A 657 38.24 4.86 -30.12
CA ASP A 657 37.94 5.51 -28.84
C ASP A 657 38.48 6.96 -28.77
N LYS A 658 39.71 7.17 -29.27
CA LYS A 658 40.30 8.52 -29.39
C LYS A 658 39.48 9.41 -30.34
N LEU A 659 39.00 8.86 -31.46
CA LEU A 659 38.17 9.58 -32.42
C LEU A 659 36.86 10.05 -31.78
N LEU A 660 36.14 9.15 -31.12
CA LEU A 660 34.88 9.46 -30.44
C LEU A 660 35.08 10.48 -29.31
N THR A 661 36.18 10.37 -28.56
CA THR A 661 36.52 11.34 -27.52
C THR A 661 36.75 12.75 -28.08
N LEU A 662 37.38 12.88 -29.25
CA LEU A 662 37.56 14.16 -29.92
C LEU A 662 36.23 14.70 -30.44
N LEU A 663 35.40 13.85 -31.06
CA LEU A 663 34.08 14.24 -31.59
C LEU A 663 33.14 14.75 -30.48
N LEU A 664 33.17 14.14 -29.29
CA LEU A 664 32.31 14.54 -28.16
C LEU A 664 32.77 15.82 -27.43
N LYS A 665 34.03 16.23 -27.60
CA LYS A 665 34.61 17.47 -27.04
C LYS A 665 34.40 18.71 -27.90
N THR A 666 34.05 18.54 -29.17
CA THR A 666 33.83 19.65 -30.10
C THR A 666 32.51 20.35 -29.74
N GLU A 667 32.60 21.49 -29.04
CA GLU A 667 31.41 22.28 -28.64
C GLU A 667 31.13 23.48 -29.58
N GLU A 668 32.11 23.94 -30.37
CA GLU A 668 31.96 25.09 -31.30
C GLU A 668 32.62 24.86 -32.68
N GLU A 669 32.05 25.47 -33.72
CA GLU A 669 32.42 25.29 -35.16
C GLU A 669 33.82 25.79 -35.55
N HIS A 670 34.53 26.51 -34.67
CA HIS A 670 35.72 27.27 -35.03
C HIS A 670 37.07 26.63 -34.66
N ASP A 671 37.09 25.41 -34.13
CA ASP A 671 38.35 24.77 -33.75
C ASP A 671 39.01 24.03 -34.94
N THR A 672 39.66 24.78 -35.84
CA THR A 672 40.40 24.24 -37.00
C THR A 672 41.44 23.19 -36.61
N THR A 673 41.94 23.26 -35.37
CA THR A 673 42.92 22.34 -34.80
C THR A 673 42.31 20.95 -34.53
N ILE A 674 41.05 20.91 -34.07
CA ILE A 674 40.36 19.64 -33.82
C ILE A 674 39.98 18.98 -35.14
N LYS A 675 39.59 19.76 -36.16
CA LYS A 675 39.28 19.22 -37.51
C LYS A 675 40.48 18.51 -38.13
N THR A 676 41.67 19.11 -38.08
CA THR A 676 42.90 18.48 -38.60
C THR A 676 43.31 17.25 -37.79
N GLN A 677 43.11 17.25 -36.48
CA GLN A 677 43.33 16.07 -35.63
C GLN A 677 42.38 14.91 -35.98
N ILE A 678 41.10 15.20 -36.24
CA ILE A 678 40.12 14.21 -36.66
C ILE A 678 40.48 13.65 -38.05
N ALA A 679 40.81 14.51 -39.00
CA ALA A 679 41.21 14.09 -40.36
C ALA A 679 42.44 13.19 -40.34
N ASN A 680 43.50 13.58 -39.61
CA ASN A 680 44.71 12.77 -39.45
C ASN A 680 44.40 11.43 -38.78
N LEU A 681 43.54 11.42 -37.76
CA LEU A 681 43.18 10.17 -37.07
C LEU A 681 42.34 9.24 -37.95
N LEU A 682 41.46 9.77 -38.79
CA LEU A 682 40.71 9.00 -39.78
C LEU A 682 41.65 8.41 -40.84
N GLN A 683 42.60 9.20 -41.35
CA GLN A 683 43.61 8.73 -42.29
C GLN A 683 44.46 7.60 -41.69
N ASP A 684 45.01 7.80 -40.48
CA ASP A 684 45.73 6.77 -39.73
C ASP A 684 44.90 5.47 -39.59
N THR A 685 43.61 5.61 -39.30
CA THR A 685 42.69 4.48 -39.08
C THR A 685 42.49 3.69 -40.37
N MET A 686 42.30 4.38 -41.50
CA MET A 686 42.13 3.73 -42.81
C MET A 686 43.43 3.10 -43.32
N GLU A 687 44.59 3.71 -43.04
CA GLU A 687 45.90 3.13 -43.32
C GLU A 687 46.13 1.84 -42.52
N ILE A 688 45.82 1.81 -41.22
CA ILE A 688 45.90 0.59 -40.40
C ILE A 688 44.99 -0.51 -40.96
N ILE A 689 43.75 -0.19 -41.34
CA ILE A 689 42.83 -1.18 -41.91
C ILE A 689 43.38 -1.78 -43.21
N THR A 690 43.88 -0.95 -44.12
CA THR A 690 44.29 -1.38 -45.47
C THR A 690 45.68 -2.00 -45.52
N GLN A 691 46.61 -1.59 -44.65
CA GLN A 691 48.00 -2.08 -44.66
C GLN A 691 48.26 -3.18 -43.62
N ASP A 692 47.68 -3.07 -42.43
CA ASP A 692 47.98 -3.96 -41.31
C ASP A 692 46.92 -5.05 -41.10
N ILE A 693 45.65 -4.74 -41.34
CA ILE A 693 44.55 -5.69 -41.11
C ILE A 693 44.22 -6.49 -42.39
N MET A 694 44.04 -5.83 -43.54
CA MET A 694 43.72 -6.51 -44.81
C MET A 694 44.97 -7.14 -45.45
N LYS A 695 44.97 -8.46 -45.72
CA LYS A 695 46.11 -9.11 -46.37
C LYS A 695 46.27 -8.71 -47.85
N ASN A 696 45.18 -8.32 -48.51
CA ASN A 696 45.14 -7.88 -49.91
C ASN A 696 44.70 -6.40 -50.07
N GLY A 697 44.86 -5.56 -49.05
CA GLY A 697 44.41 -4.15 -49.08
C GLY A 697 45.35 -3.17 -49.79
N GLN A 698 46.53 -3.63 -50.21
CA GLN A 698 47.58 -2.82 -50.84
C GLN A 698 47.16 -2.36 -52.25
N GLY A 699 46.44 -1.25 -52.33
CA GLY A 699 45.95 -0.68 -53.60
C GLY A 699 44.70 0.19 -53.41
N ILE A 700 43.91 -0.04 -52.35
CA ILE A 700 42.66 0.67 -52.07
C ILE A 700 42.87 2.18 -51.92
N LEU A 701 44.00 2.60 -51.33
CA LEU A 701 44.37 4.00 -51.13
C LEU A 701 45.21 4.60 -52.29
N LYS A 702 45.60 3.80 -53.30
CA LYS A 702 46.54 4.23 -54.36
C LYS A 702 45.86 4.69 -55.66
N ASP A 703 44.54 4.50 -55.78
CA ASP A 703 43.83 4.55 -57.07
C ASP A 703 43.12 5.88 -57.39
N GLU A 704 43.26 6.93 -56.59
CA GLU A 704 42.56 8.21 -56.82
C GLU A 704 43.51 9.43 -56.79
N ASN A 705 43.25 10.38 -57.70
CA ASN A 705 44.11 11.50 -58.12
C ASN A 705 44.74 12.31 -56.97
N ARG A 706 46.03 12.59 -57.13
CA ARG A 706 47.01 13.00 -56.12
C ARG A 706 46.98 14.45 -55.60
N ASP A 707 45.90 15.20 -55.77
CA ASP A 707 45.94 16.65 -55.51
C ASP A 707 45.22 17.12 -54.23
N ASN A 708 44.39 16.28 -53.58
CA ASN A 708 43.71 16.61 -52.32
C ASN A 708 44.04 15.61 -51.19
N GLN A 709 44.19 16.12 -49.96
CA GLN A 709 44.38 15.30 -48.77
C GLN A 709 43.05 14.57 -48.44
N LEU A 710 43.07 13.24 -48.42
CA LEU A 710 41.90 12.41 -48.06
C LEU A 710 41.36 12.80 -46.68
N PHE A 711 40.03 12.79 -46.52
CA PHE A 711 39.33 13.17 -45.27
C PHE A 711 39.55 14.61 -44.78
N ALA A 712 40.09 15.52 -45.61
CA ALA A 712 40.29 16.93 -45.22
C ALA A 712 38.98 17.73 -45.09
N ASN A 713 37.93 17.32 -45.81
CA ASN A 713 36.64 18.01 -45.86
C ASN A 713 35.56 17.21 -45.10
N LEU A 714 35.46 17.44 -43.79
CA LEU A 714 34.55 16.73 -42.90
C LEU A 714 33.21 17.47 -42.74
N ASN A 715 32.10 16.73 -42.83
CA ASN A 715 30.78 17.23 -42.50
C ASN A 715 30.58 17.20 -40.97
N LEU A 716 30.68 18.38 -40.33
CA LEU A 716 30.49 18.53 -38.89
C LEU A 716 29.07 19.01 -38.52
N ASP A 717 28.19 19.24 -39.50
CA ASP A 717 26.81 19.65 -39.21
C ASP A 717 26.05 18.55 -38.45
N SER A 718 26.41 17.28 -38.68
CA SER A 718 25.87 16.12 -37.95
C SER A 718 26.14 16.18 -36.44
N ILE A 719 27.16 16.92 -35.97
CA ILE A 719 27.48 17.05 -34.53
C ILE A 719 26.42 17.88 -33.79
N LYS A 720 25.70 18.76 -34.51
CA LYS A 720 24.60 19.57 -33.95
C LYS A 720 23.35 18.74 -33.68
N ASP A 721 23.22 17.57 -34.31
CA ASP A 721 22.11 16.65 -34.07
C ASP A 721 22.34 15.89 -32.75
N GLU A 722 21.44 16.09 -31.79
CA GLU A 722 21.48 15.42 -30.48
C GLU A 722 21.41 13.90 -30.62
N ALA A 723 20.59 13.39 -31.56
CA ALA A 723 20.46 11.96 -31.80
C ALA A 723 21.76 11.34 -32.34
N TRP A 724 22.50 12.10 -33.15
CA TRP A 724 23.81 11.68 -33.64
C TRP A 724 24.85 11.67 -32.52
N ARG A 725 24.85 12.70 -31.65
CA ARG A 725 25.73 12.76 -30.49
C ARG A 725 25.49 11.61 -29.52
N GLU A 726 24.22 11.23 -29.30
CA GLU A 726 23.86 10.06 -28.50
C GLU A 726 24.43 8.75 -29.07
N LYS A 727 24.44 8.57 -30.41
CA LYS A 727 25.09 7.43 -31.07
C LYS A 727 26.59 7.39 -30.77
N CYS A 728 27.27 8.53 -30.81
CA CYS A 728 28.69 8.60 -30.47
C CYS A 728 28.97 8.25 -29.00
N VAL A 729 28.17 8.79 -28.06
CA VAL A 729 28.26 8.44 -26.63
C VAL A 729 28.04 6.94 -26.44
N ARG A 730 27.02 6.38 -27.08
CA ARG A 730 26.69 4.96 -26.98
C ARG A 730 27.81 4.07 -27.51
N LEU A 731 28.35 4.37 -28.68
CA LEU A 731 29.47 3.61 -29.26
C LEU A 731 30.72 3.69 -28.35
N GLN A 732 31.01 4.88 -27.80
CA GLN A 732 32.11 5.04 -26.85
C GLN A 732 31.89 4.18 -25.60
N LEU A 733 30.66 4.10 -25.08
CA LEU A 733 30.34 3.23 -23.95
C LEU A 733 30.53 1.75 -24.29
N LEU A 734 30.12 1.29 -25.47
CA LEU A 734 30.33 -0.11 -25.90
C LEU A 734 31.82 -0.50 -25.96
N LEU A 735 32.68 0.43 -26.41
CA LEU A 735 34.12 0.20 -26.53
C LEU A 735 34.86 0.28 -25.19
N THR A 736 34.47 1.22 -24.32
CA THR A 736 35.25 1.57 -23.11
C THR A 736 34.75 0.93 -21.82
N THR A 737 33.51 0.45 -21.80
CA THR A 737 32.89 -0.03 -20.55
C THR A 737 33.47 -1.37 -20.11
N LYS A 738 34.12 -1.36 -18.94
CA LYS A 738 34.74 -2.52 -18.28
C LYS A 738 33.76 -3.28 -17.39
N GLU A 739 34.21 -4.41 -16.82
CA GLU A 739 33.41 -5.26 -15.93
C GLU A 739 32.91 -4.52 -14.69
N SER A 740 33.55 -3.45 -14.25
CA SER A 740 33.09 -2.62 -13.12
C SER A 740 31.67 -2.07 -13.30
N ALA A 741 31.16 -2.00 -14.54
CA ALA A 741 29.76 -1.67 -14.82
C ALA A 741 28.75 -2.70 -14.29
N ILE A 742 29.19 -3.87 -13.80
CA ILE A 742 28.36 -4.83 -13.06
C ILE A 742 27.68 -4.18 -11.84
N TYR A 743 28.32 -3.17 -11.23
CA TYR A 743 27.82 -2.51 -10.03
C TYR A 743 27.01 -1.24 -10.29
N VAL A 744 26.63 -0.97 -11.55
CA VAL A 744 25.80 0.18 -11.93
C VAL A 744 24.30 -0.15 -11.75
N PRO A 745 23.50 0.76 -11.16
CA PRO A 745 23.89 2.05 -10.58
C PRO A 745 24.62 1.93 -9.25
N THR A 746 25.53 2.85 -8.96
CA THR A 746 26.32 2.85 -7.72
C THR A 746 25.52 3.30 -6.49
N ASN A 747 24.52 4.17 -6.63
CA ASN A 747 23.67 4.59 -5.52
C ASN A 747 22.78 3.43 -5.02
N LEU A 748 22.72 3.24 -3.69
CA LEU A 748 21.98 2.12 -3.07
C LEU A 748 20.47 2.21 -3.30
N GLU A 749 19.92 3.43 -3.30
CA GLU A 749 18.49 3.68 -3.47
C GLU A 749 18.07 3.43 -4.93
N ALA A 750 18.86 3.87 -5.91
CA ALA A 750 18.66 3.53 -7.32
C ALA A 750 18.68 1.99 -7.56
N ARG A 751 19.65 1.27 -6.97
CA ARG A 751 19.70 -0.20 -7.05
C ARG A 751 18.44 -0.85 -6.49
N ARG A 752 17.99 -0.37 -5.32
CA ARG A 752 16.79 -0.87 -4.65
C ARG A 752 15.56 -0.68 -5.52
N ARG A 753 15.36 0.52 -6.07
CA ARG A 753 14.22 0.87 -6.93
C ARG A 753 14.18 0.04 -8.21
N ILE A 754 15.28 -0.03 -8.95
CA ILE A 754 15.37 -0.83 -10.19
C ILE A 754 15.10 -2.31 -9.92
N THR A 755 15.74 -2.88 -8.89
CA THR A 755 15.58 -4.29 -8.54
C THR A 755 14.14 -4.59 -8.12
N PHE A 756 13.54 -3.69 -7.34
CA PHE A 756 12.16 -3.85 -6.88
C PHE A 756 11.16 -3.77 -8.04
N PHE A 757 11.28 -2.76 -8.90
CA PHE A 757 10.43 -2.61 -10.08
C PHE A 757 10.50 -3.85 -10.98
N ALA A 758 11.72 -4.28 -11.32
CA ALA A 758 11.92 -5.49 -12.10
C ALA A 758 11.30 -6.74 -11.45
N ASN A 759 11.51 -6.94 -10.14
CA ASN A 759 10.89 -8.06 -9.42
C ASN A 759 9.37 -8.00 -9.44
N SER A 760 8.79 -6.81 -9.26
CA SER A 760 7.34 -6.62 -9.19
C SER A 760 6.62 -7.06 -10.47
N LEU A 761 7.26 -6.93 -11.64
CA LEU A 761 6.68 -7.33 -12.93
C LEU A 761 6.48 -8.85 -13.06
N PHE A 762 7.19 -9.66 -12.28
CA PHE A 762 7.01 -11.12 -12.25
C PHE A 762 5.95 -11.57 -11.24
N MET A 763 5.49 -10.67 -10.37
CA MET A 763 4.45 -10.95 -9.41
C MET A 763 3.08 -11.07 -10.08
N LYS A 764 2.15 -11.71 -9.39
CA LYS A 764 0.78 -11.87 -9.89
C LYS A 764 0.02 -10.55 -9.75
N MET A 765 -0.18 -9.86 -10.88
CA MET A 765 -1.01 -8.65 -10.97
C MET A 765 -2.02 -8.76 -12.13
N PRO A 766 -3.19 -8.10 -12.03
CA PRO A 766 -4.17 -8.06 -13.12
C PRO A 766 -3.59 -7.30 -14.31
N ARG A 767 -4.14 -7.51 -15.49
CA ARG A 767 -3.68 -6.81 -16.70
C ARG A 767 -4.21 -5.39 -16.70
N ALA A 768 -3.36 -4.42 -17.02
CA ALA A 768 -3.75 -3.02 -17.06
C ALA A 768 -4.77 -2.75 -18.20
N PRO A 769 -5.89 -2.05 -17.91
CA PRO A 769 -6.75 -1.51 -18.97
C PRO A 769 -6.09 -0.33 -19.69
N GLN A 770 -6.65 0.09 -20.83
CA GLN A 770 -6.27 1.35 -21.47
C GLN A 770 -6.56 2.53 -20.53
N VAL A 771 -5.76 3.60 -20.59
CA VAL A 771 -5.90 4.79 -19.72
C VAL A 771 -7.32 5.38 -19.82
N ARG A 772 -7.92 5.40 -21.01
CA ARG A 772 -9.31 5.88 -21.17
C ARG A 772 -10.35 5.04 -20.39
N SER A 773 -10.09 3.76 -20.22
CA SER A 773 -11.03 2.78 -19.64
C SER A 773 -10.77 2.49 -18.16
N MET A 774 -9.65 2.96 -17.60
CA MET A 774 -9.36 2.79 -16.18
C MET A 774 -10.32 3.58 -15.30
N MET A 775 -10.46 3.17 -14.04
CA MET A 775 -11.15 3.98 -13.02
C MET A 775 -10.44 5.31 -12.81
N SER A 776 -11.22 6.38 -12.73
CA SER A 776 -10.69 7.69 -12.31
C SER A 776 -10.45 7.69 -10.80
N PHE A 777 -9.42 8.39 -10.33
CA PHE A 777 -9.10 8.44 -8.90
C PHE A 777 -8.55 9.78 -8.45
N SER A 778 -8.72 10.05 -7.15
CA SER A 778 -8.12 11.20 -6.46
C SER A 778 -7.15 10.78 -5.38
N VAL A 779 -6.15 11.61 -5.11
CA VAL A 779 -5.32 11.53 -3.90
C VAL A 779 -5.73 12.66 -2.95
N LEU A 780 -5.75 12.38 -1.64
CA LEU A 780 -6.09 13.34 -0.60
C LEU A 780 -5.07 13.32 0.54
N THR A 781 -4.37 14.44 0.78
CA THR A 781 -3.34 14.57 1.83
C THR A 781 -3.72 15.65 2.83
N PRO A 782 -3.60 15.43 4.16
CA PRO A 782 -3.74 16.48 5.15
C PRO A 782 -2.44 17.31 5.24
N TYR A 783 -2.57 18.61 5.38
CA TYR A 783 -1.46 19.52 5.66
C TYR A 783 -1.91 20.57 6.69
N PHE A 784 -1.02 20.95 7.61
CA PHE A 784 -1.32 21.99 8.58
C PHE A 784 -0.47 23.23 8.36
N LYS A 785 0.75 23.28 8.92
CA LYS A 785 1.60 24.49 8.92
C LYS A 785 3.08 24.16 8.80
N GLU A 786 3.41 22.95 8.38
CA GLU A 786 4.77 22.47 8.22
C GLU A 786 5.50 23.27 7.12
N GLU A 787 6.81 23.42 7.24
CA GLU A 787 7.57 24.12 6.20
C GLU A 787 7.51 23.36 4.87
N VAL A 788 7.35 24.11 3.77
CA VAL A 788 7.16 23.52 2.44
C VAL A 788 8.48 23.41 1.70
N LEU A 789 9.28 24.48 1.74
CA LEU A 789 10.63 24.56 1.17
C LEU A 789 11.56 25.15 2.22
N PHE A 790 12.78 24.63 2.29
CA PHE A 790 13.84 25.28 3.08
C PHE A 790 14.20 26.62 2.45
N SER A 791 14.27 27.67 3.26
CA SER A 791 14.85 28.95 2.82
C SER A 791 16.38 28.89 2.82
N THR A 792 17.01 29.86 2.15
CA THR A 792 18.47 30.02 2.19
C THR A 792 19.00 30.20 3.60
N GLU A 793 18.23 30.86 4.47
CA GLU A 793 18.58 31.09 5.87
C GLU A 793 18.52 29.78 6.65
N ASP A 794 17.46 28.98 6.46
CA ASP A 794 17.29 27.71 7.16
C ASP A 794 18.40 26.71 6.81
N LEU A 795 18.81 26.65 5.54
CA LEU A 795 19.86 25.76 5.08
C LEU A 795 21.24 26.04 5.70
N HIS A 796 21.52 27.31 6.01
CA HIS A 796 22.80 27.75 6.59
C HIS A 796 22.72 27.93 8.11
N LYS A 797 21.51 27.94 8.68
CA LYS A 797 21.32 28.03 10.13
C LYS A 797 22.00 26.84 10.81
N LYS A 798 22.86 27.16 11.78
CA LYS A 798 23.60 26.17 12.55
C LYS A 798 22.78 25.75 13.77
N ASN A 799 22.73 24.45 14.03
CA ASN A 799 22.18 23.88 15.27
C ASN A 799 23.16 24.12 16.45
N GLU A 800 22.78 23.66 17.65
CA GLU A 800 23.60 23.77 18.88
C GLU A 800 25.03 23.23 18.70
N ASP A 801 25.20 22.19 17.88
CA ASP A 801 26.50 21.59 17.55
C ASP A 801 27.27 22.31 16.42
N GLY A 802 26.78 23.45 15.92
CA GLY A 802 27.41 24.22 14.85
C GLY A 802 27.21 23.65 13.43
N ILE A 803 26.40 22.60 13.28
CA ILE A 803 26.12 21.91 12.01
C ILE A 803 24.93 22.57 11.31
N SER A 804 25.06 22.90 10.02
CA SER A 804 23.96 23.39 9.18
C SER A 804 23.23 22.24 8.47
N ILE A 805 21.97 22.46 8.10
CA ILE A 805 21.14 21.46 7.38
C ILE A 805 21.81 21.08 6.05
N LEU A 806 22.30 22.07 5.29
CA LEU A 806 22.96 21.82 4.01
C LEU A 806 24.24 20.99 4.18
N PHE A 807 25.04 21.26 5.22
CA PHE A 807 26.23 20.46 5.52
C PHE A 807 25.85 19.02 5.86
N TYR A 808 24.82 18.83 6.68
CA TYR A 808 24.32 17.51 7.07
C TYR A 808 23.85 16.69 5.85
N LEU A 809 23.01 17.27 4.98
CA LEU A 809 22.51 16.60 3.78
C LEU A 809 23.64 16.21 2.81
N ARG A 810 24.66 17.08 2.64
CA ARG A 810 25.85 16.78 1.82
C ARG A 810 26.67 15.60 2.37
N LYS A 811 26.65 15.39 3.69
CA LYS A 811 27.39 14.29 4.33
C LYS A 811 26.63 12.97 4.27
N ILE A 812 25.31 13.00 4.33
CA ILE A 812 24.48 11.78 4.21
C ILE A 812 24.33 11.34 2.76
N TYR A 813 24.23 12.28 1.82
CA TYR A 813 24.02 12.02 0.39
C TYR A 813 25.17 12.56 -0.48
N PRO A 814 26.42 12.08 -0.28
CA PRO A 814 27.59 12.63 -0.97
C PRO A 814 27.60 12.35 -2.48
N ASP A 815 27.08 11.18 -2.87
CA ASP A 815 26.90 10.77 -4.26
C ASP A 815 25.79 11.57 -4.96
N GLU A 816 24.64 11.71 -4.31
CA GLU A 816 23.53 12.49 -4.88
C GLU A 816 23.85 13.98 -5.00
N TRP A 817 24.62 14.52 -4.05
CA TRP A 817 25.10 15.90 -4.14
C TRP A 817 26.02 16.11 -5.35
N LYS A 818 26.93 15.16 -5.61
CA LYS A 818 27.80 15.21 -6.80
C LYS A 818 26.98 15.16 -8.09
N ASN A 819 25.97 14.30 -8.16
CA ASN A 819 25.08 14.18 -9.32
C ASN A 819 24.24 15.45 -9.52
N CYS A 820 23.81 16.10 -8.43
CA CYS A 820 23.15 17.41 -8.47
C CYS A 820 24.05 18.48 -9.08
N LEU A 821 25.30 18.60 -8.59
CA LEU A 821 26.28 19.55 -9.14
C LEU A 821 26.54 19.33 -10.64
N GLU A 822 26.60 18.07 -11.06
CA GLU A 822 26.70 17.70 -12.47
C GLU A 822 25.46 18.13 -13.28
N ARG A 823 24.25 17.99 -12.73
CA ARG A 823 23.00 18.38 -13.40
C ARG A 823 22.93 19.87 -13.65
N ILE A 824 23.28 20.65 -12.62
CA ILE A 824 23.25 22.12 -12.66
C ILE A 824 24.47 22.71 -13.39
N LYS A 825 25.38 21.84 -13.87
CA LYS A 825 26.66 22.17 -14.53
C LYS A 825 27.48 23.20 -13.73
N PHE A 826 27.58 23.00 -12.42
CA PHE A 826 28.24 23.94 -11.51
C PHE A 826 29.34 23.25 -10.71
N VAL A 827 30.53 23.85 -10.73
CA VAL A 827 31.66 23.42 -9.89
C VAL A 827 31.87 24.50 -8.82
N PRO A 828 31.51 24.24 -7.55
CA PRO A 828 31.66 25.23 -6.49
C PRO A 828 33.14 25.50 -6.23
N LYS A 829 33.52 26.77 -6.19
CA LYS A 829 34.88 27.21 -5.83
C LYS A 829 35.03 27.38 -4.31
N ASP A 830 33.95 27.77 -3.65
CA ASP A 830 33.89 28.15 -2.22
C ASP A 830 32.41 28.11 -1.73
N GLU A 831 32.17 28.15 -0.41
CA GLU A 831 30.80 28.11 0.12
C GLU A 831 29.95 29.34 -0.26
N GLU A 832 30.59 30.48 -0.56
CA GLU A 832 29.88 31.69 -0.96
C GLU A 832 29.35 31.58 -2.40
N SER A 833 30.11 30.91 -3.27
CA SER A 833 29.66 30.56 -4.62
C SER A 833 28.36 29.75 -4.67
N LEU A 834 28.06 28.95 -3.63
CA LEU A 834 26.81 28.19 -3.53
C LEU A 834 25.57 29.07 -3.35
N LYS A 835 25.71 30.25 -2.73
CA LYS A 835 24.59 31.18 -2.53
C LYS A 835 24.02 31.68 -3.86
N SER A 836 24.83 31.72 -4.92
CA SER A 836 24.41 32.16 -6.25
C SER A 836 23.45 31.20 -6.96
N ARG A 837 23.38 29.92 -6.55
CA ARG A 837 22.56 28.87 -7.16
C ARG A 837 21.53 28.29 -6.19
N MET A 838 21.08 29.10 -5.23
CA MET A 838 20.17 28.63 -4.18
C MET A 838 18.78 28.26 -4.68
N ASP A 839 18.34 28.83 -5.79
CA ASP A 839 17.04 28.50 -6.39
C ASP A 839 16.98 27.04 -6.87
N GLU A 840 18.13 26.43 -7.20
CA GLU A 840 18.22 25.02 -7.62
C GLU A 840 18.57 24.08 -6.45
N ILE A 841 19.37 24.56 -5.50
CA ILE A 841 19.80 23.76 -4.34
C ILE A 841 18.69 23.65 -3.28
N SER A 842 17.86 24.69 -3.09
CA SER A 842 16.80 24.69 -2.08
C SER A 842 15.72 23.63 -2.36
N PRO A 843 15.25 23.44 -3.61
CA PRO A 843 14.41 22.30 -3.97
C PRO A 843 15.10 20.95 -3.74
N TRP A 844 16.38 20.81 -4.11
CA TRP A 844 17.14 19.57 -3.91
C TRP A 844 17.19 19.16 -2.43
N ALA A 845 17.42 20.12 -1.53
CA ALA A 845 17.40 19.90 -0.09
C ALA A 845 15.98 19.61 0.43
N SER A 846 14.98 20.35 -0.07
CA SER A 846 13.58 20.21 0.33
C SER A 846 13.00 18.85 -0.06
N TYR A 847 13.37 18.29 -1.21
CA TYR A 847 12.97 16.92 -1.59
C TYR A 847 13.52 15.83 -0.66
N ARG A 848 14.54 16.14 0.16
CA ARG A 848 15.15 15.20 1.11
C ARG A 848 14.70 15.43 2.55
N GLY A 849 14.46 16.69 2.94
CA GLY A 849 14.14 17.05 4.32
C GLY A 849 12.76 17.66 4.58
N GLN A 850 12.00 18.07 3.56
CA GLN A 850 10.65 18.63 3.74
C GLN A 850 9.57 17.65 3.31
N THR A 851 8.45 17.66 4.02
CA THR A 851 7.37 16.66 3.89
C THR A 851 6.46 16.97 2.71
N LEU A 852 5.81 18.14 2.69
CA LEU A 852 4.79 18.46 1.68
C LEU A 852 5.34 18.43 0.25
N THR A 853 6.44 19.15 -0.02
CA THR A 853 7.02 19.23 -1.37
C THR A 853 7.42 17.86 -1.90
N ARG A 854 8.00 17.02 -1.04
CA ARG A 854 8.37 15.64 -1.38
C ARG A 854 7.15 14.79 -1.72
N THR A 855 6.14 14.78 -0.85
CA THR A 855 4.89 14.03 -1.08
C THR A 855 4.17 14.51 -2.33
N VAL A 856 4.09 15.83 -2.56
CA VAL A 856 3.45 16.38 -3.75
C VAL A 856 4.14 15.91 -5.01
N ARG A 857 5.48 16.01 -5.09
CA ARG A 857 6.25 15.48 -6.22
C ARG A 857 5.95 13.99 -6.46
N GLY A 858 6.00 13.18 -5.39
CA GLY A 858 5.77 11.74 -5.48
C GLY A 858 4.38 11.37 -6.00
N MET A 859 3.34 12.03 -5.51
CA MET A 859 1.96 11.78 -5.97
C MET A 859 1.70 12.31 -7.37
N MET A 860 2.36 13.39 -7.78
CA MET A 860 2.25 13.91 -9.15
C MET A 860 2.89 13.01 -10.21
N TYR A 861 3.73 12.05 -9.81
CA TYR A 861 4.17 10.99 -10.73
C TYR A 861 3.03 10.12 -11.26
N TYR A 862 1.88 10.04 -10.58
CA TYR A 862 0.69 9.39 -11.16
C TYR A 862 0.24 10.08 -12.44
N ARG A 863 0.14 11.42 -12.42
CA ARG A 863 -0.21 12.19 -13.61
C ARG A 863 0.79 11.95 -14.74
N ARG A 864 2.10 12.03 -14.43
CA ARG A 864 3.17 11.84 -15.41
C ARG A 864 3.18 10.43 -16.00
N ALA A 865 2.95 9.41 -15.18
CA ALA A 865 2.83 8.03 -15.64
C ALA A 865 1.63 7.84 -16.56
N LEU A 866 0.47 8.43 -16.24
CA LEU A 866 -0.73 8.37 -17.07
C LEU A 866 -0.56 9.10 -18.41
N GLU A 867 0.12 10.24 -18.42
CA GLU A 867 0.47 10.97 -19.64
C GLU A 867 1.27 10.08 -20.61
N ILE A 868 2.37 9.49 -20.13
CA ILE A 868 3.24 8.61 -20.93
C ILE A 868 2.43 7.39 -21.43
N GLN A 869 1.65 6.76 -20.56
CA GLN A 869 0.84 5.59 -20.92
C GLN A 869 -0.27 5.94 -21.92
N CYS A 870 -0.85 7.13 -21.84
CA CYS A 870 -1.90 7.56 -22.76
C CYS A 870 -1.34 7.86 -24.15
N ILE A 871 -0.14 8.44 -24.24
CA ILE A 871 0.58 8.62 -25.51
C ILE A 871 0.82 7.26 -26.16
N GLN A 872 1.29 6.26 -25.40
CA GLN A 872 1.51 4.90 -25.91
C GLN A 872 0.22 4.23 -26.40
N ASP A 873 -0.86 4.28 -25.61
CA ASP A 873 -2.16 3.70 -25.98
C ASP A 873 -2.71 4.31 -27.28
N LYS A 874 -2.40 5.59 -27.57
CA LYS A 874 -2.83 6.29 -28.78
C LYS A 874 -1.95 6.01 -29.99
N ILE A 875 -0.63 5.93 -29.81
CA ILE A 875 0.31 5.52 -30.88
C ILE A 875 -0.08 4.13 -31.40
N ASP A 876 -0.53 3.22 -30.53
CA ASP A 876 -1.05 1.91 -30.96
C ASP A 876 -2.26 2.02 -31.88
N ILE A 877 -3.24 2.85 -31.50
CA ILE A 877 -4.46 3.07 -32.30
C ILE A 877 -4.08 3.67 -33.65
N ALA A 878 -3.20 4.68 -33.66
CA ALA A 878 -2.71 5.30 -34.89
C ALA A 878 -1.90 4.31 -35.76
N LYS A 879 -1.08 3.43 -35.17
CA LYS A 879 -0.37 2.35 -35.90
C LYS A 879 -1.36 1.32 -36.49
N LEU A 880 -2.41 0.96 -35.75
CA LEU A 880 -3.49 0.08 -36.23
C LEU A 880 -4.35 0.73 -37.33
N ASP A 881 -4.63 2.04 -37.24
CA ASP A 881 -5.41 2.78 -38.23
C ASP A 881 -4.58 3.15 -39.46
N ARG A 882 -3.24 3.33 -39.33
CA ARG A 882 -2.32 3.45 -40.48
C ARG A 882 -2.28 2.18 -41.34
N GLN A 883 -2.54 1.00 -40.77
CA GLN A 883 -2.73 -0.22 -41.55
C GLN A 883 -4.04 -0.21 -42.36
N ARG A 884 -4.96 0.74 -42.09
CA ARG A 884 -6.25 0.90 -42.79
C ARG A 884 -6.32 2.09 -43.73
N THR A 885 -5.57 3.17 -43.50
CA THR A 885 -5.60 4.37 -44.35
C THR A 885 -4.29 5.18 -44.32
N THR A 886 -3.87 5.65 -45.50
CA THR A 886 -2.67 6.46 -45.74
C THR A 886 -2.98 7.96 -45.58
N THR A 887 -2.92 8.50 -44.37
CA THR A 887 -3.01 9.96 -44.16
C THR A 887 -2.10 10.48 -43.04
N SER A 888 -1.69 11.74 -43.18
CA SER A 888 -0.39 12.32 -42.88
C SER A 888 -0.22 13.03 -41.52
N TYR A 889 0.98 12.90 -40.95
CA TYR A 889 1.87 13.83 -40.20
C TYR A 889 1.39 15.08 -39.40
N GLN A 890 0.11 15.47 -39.33
CA GLN A 890 -0.35 16.62 -38.52
C GLN A 890 -0.83 16.25 -37.10
N GLU A 891 -0.77 14.98 -36.69
CA GLU A 891 -1.44 14.48 -35.47
C GLU A 891 -0.61 14.57 -34.17
N GLY A 892 0.69 14.84 -34.23
CA GLY A 892 1.60 14.73 -33.07
C GLY A 892 1.27 15.67 -31.90
N GLY A 893 1.00 16.95 -32.18
CA GLY A 893 0.62 17.94 -31.14
C GLY A 893 -0.74 17.63 -30.52
N ASN A 894 -1.73 17.26 -31.34
CA ASN A 894 -3.07 16.89 -30.88
C ASN A 894 -3.07 15.65 -29.96
N ILE A 895 -2.14 14.71 -30.14
CA ILE A 895 -2.04 13.51 -29.30
C ILE A 895 -1.57 13.87 -27.89
N VAL A 896 -0.58 14.76 -27.76
CA VAL A 896 -0.05 15.18 -26.45
C VAL A 896 -1.10 15.96 -25.67
N ASP A 897 -1.75 16.94 -26.30
CA ASP A 897 -2.80 17.74 -25.67
C ASP A 897 -3.98 16.88 -25.22
N MET A 898 -4.40 15.92 -26.04
CA MET A 898 -5.43 14.94 -25.63
C MET A 898 -4.96 14.02 -24.51
N ALA A 899 -3.69 13.58 -24.51
CA ALA A 899 -3.16 12.73 -23.45
C ALA A 899 -3.15 13.46 -22.10
N LEU A 900 -2.76 14.75 -22.11
CA LEU A 900 -2.83 15.63 -20.94
C LEU A 900 -4.27 15.78 -20.44
N ALA A 901 -5.22 16.06 -21.35
CA ALA A 901 -6.64 16.17 -20.99
C ALA A 901 -7.21 14.88 -20.38
N ILE A 902 -6.86 13.71 -20.94
CA ILE A 902 -7.29 12.41 -20.40
C ILE A 902 -6.65 12.18 -19.02
N ALA A 903 -5.36 12.46 -18.85
CA ALA A 903 -4.69 12.33 -17.56
C ALA A 903 -5.35 13.22 -16.48
N ASP A 904 -5.71 14.46 -16.82
CA ASP A 904 -6.37 15.40 -15.89
C ASP A 904 -7.83 15.01 -15.57
N ILE A 905 -8.52 14.31 -16.46
CA ILE A 905 -9.84 13.72 -16.17
C ILE A 905 -9.70 12.49 -15.26
N LYS A 906 -8.63 11.71 -15.40
CA LYS A 906 -8.43 10.45 -14.67
C LYS A 906 -7.79 10.63 -13.30
N PHE A 907 -7.02 11.69 -13.09
CA PHE A 907 -6.28 11.93 -11.85
C PHE A 907 -6.40 13.36 -11.37
N THR A 908 -6.78 13.52 -10.10
CA THR A 908 -6.73 14.81 -9.40
C THR A 908 -6.11 14.67 -8.02
N TYR A 909 -5.34 15.67 -7.58
CA TYR A 909 -4.71 15.64 -6.26
C TYR A 909 -5.18 16.81 -5.41
N VAL A 910 -5.77 16.51 -4.24
CA VAL A 910 -6.28 17.53 -3.30
C VAL A 910 -5.43 17.50 -2.03
N VAL A 911 -4.88 18.64 -1.64
CA VAL A 911 -4.23 18.83 -0.34
C VAL A 911 -5.14 19.67 0.55
N SER A 912 -5.44 19.14 1.73
CA SER A 912 -6.25 19.80 2.75
C SER A 912 -5.36 20.67 3.64
N CYS A 913 -5.15 21.92 3.25
CA CYS A 913 -4.30 22.90 3.92
C CYS A 913 -5.15 23.86 4.77
N GLN A 914 -5.32 23.57 6.06
CA GLN A 914 -6.29 24.30 6.89
C GLN A 914 -6.06 25.81 6.94
N VAL A 915 -4.79 26.22 7.08
CA VAL A 915 -4.41 27.61 7.36
C VAL A 915 -4.00 28.40 6.12
N TYR A 916 -4.19 27.86 4.91
CA TYR A 916 -3.81 28.54 3.66
C TYR A 916 -4.40 29.94 3.55
N GLY A 917 -5.70 30.08 3.81
CA GLY A 917 -6.39 31.38 3.79
C GLY A 917 -5.81 32.36 4.80
N MET A 918 -5.50 31.89 6.01
CA MET A 918 -4.83 32.71 7.03
C MET A 918 -3.42 33.11 6.62
N GLN A 919 -2.64 32.21 6.02
CA GLN A 919 -1.28 32.47 5.54
C GLN A 919 -1.26 33.50 4.41
N LYS A 920 -2.27 33.46 3.52
CA LYS A 920 -2.45 34.41 2.42
C LYS A 920 -2.63 35.85 2.91
N VAL A 921 -3.39 36.04 4.00
CA VAL A 921 -3.70 37.37 4.57
C VAL A 921 -2.69 37.80 5.64
N SER A 922 -1.88 36.88 6.17
CA SER A 922 -0.92 37.14 7.25
C SER A 922 0.12 38.19 6.86
N LYS A 923 0.42 39.11 7.80
CA LYS A 923 1.52 40.09 7.68
C LYS A 923 2.90 39.49 7.98
N ASN A 924 2.95 38.28 8.54
CA ASN A 924 4.20 37.60 8.87
C ASN A 924 4.90 37.12 7.59
N LEU A 925 6.17 37.50 7.41
CA LEU A 925 6.98 37.12 6.26
C LEU A 925 7.08 35.60 6.08
N LYS A 926 7.14 34.82 7.17
CA LYS A 926 7.22 33.35 7.11
C LYS A 926 5.93 32.72 6.59
N ASP A 927 4.78 33.19 7.08
CA ASP A 927 3.48 32.69 6.63
C ASP A 927 3.25 33.03 5.15
N LYS A 928 3.65 34.25 4.73
CA LYS A 928 3.56 34.70 3.35
C LYS A 928 4.48 33.90 2.41
N ALA A 929 5.69 33.57 2.86
CA ALA A 929 6.60 32.70 2.11
C ALA A 929 6.03 31.29 1.95
N CYS A 930 5.42 30.73 3.00
CA CYS A 930 4.74 29.43 2.92
C CYS A 930 3.59 29.43 1.90
N TYR A 931 2.75 30.46 1.92
CA TYR A 931 1.70 30.66 0.91
C TYR A 931 2.27 30.68 -0.52
N LEU A 932 3.35 31.45 -0.76
CA LEU A 932 4.00 31.54 -2.07
C LEU A 932 4.58 30.19 -2.51
N ASN A 933 5.18 29.44 -1.59
CA ASN A 933 5.72 28.11 -1.88
C ASN A 933 4.61 27.13 -2.31
N ILE A 934 3.46 27.14 -1.61
CA ILE A 934 2.30 26.32 -1.98
C ILE A 934 1.72 26.76 -3.33
N LEU A 935 1.65 28.07 -3.60
CA LEU A 935 1.22 28.60 -4.89
C LEU A 935 2.14 28.14 -6.03
N ASN A 936 3.46 28.20 -5.84
CA ASN A 936 4.44 27.71 -6.81
C ASN A 936 4.27 26.21 -7.09
N LEU A 937 3.94 25.41 -6.07
CA LEU A 937 3.62 23.98 -6.26
C LEU A 937 2.35 23.80 -7.11
N MET A 938 1.29 24.59 -6.89
CA MET A 938 0.08 24.53 -7.72
C MET A 938 0.33 24.91 -9.18
N ILE A 939 1.21 25.89 -9.42
CA ILE A 939 1.60 26.32 -10.78
C ILE A 939 2.45 25.24 -11.46
N MET A 940 3.41 24.66 -10.73
CA MET A 940 4.24 23.55 -11.21
C MET A 940 3.41 22.31 -11.54
N TYR A 941 2.35 22.04 -10.77
CA TYR A 941 1.52 20.84 -10.88
C TYR A 941 0.04 21.17 -11.16
N PRO A 942 -0.36 21.29 -12.43
CA PRO A 942 -1.73 21.68 -12.81
C PRO A 942 -2.89 20.82 -12.29
N SER A 943 -2.68 19.57 -11.88
CA SER A 943 -3.74 18.72 -11.27
C SER A 943 -3.81 18.83 -9.74
N LEU A 944 -2.90 19.59 -9.11
CA LEU A 944 -2.91 19.87 -7.69
C LEU A 944 -3.97 20.93 -7.35
N ARG A 945 -4.75 20.67 -6.31
CA ARG A 945 -5.75 21.58 -5.76
C ARG A 945 -5.52 21.72 -4.26
N ILE A 946 -5.70 22.92 -3.74
CA ILE A 946 -5.62 23.17 -2.30
C ILE A 946 -7.02 23.45 -1.77
N ALA A 947 -7.41 22.70 -0.75
CA ALA A 947 -8.62 22.93 0.01
C ALA A 947 -8.25 23.52 1.37
N TYR A 948 -8.88 24.62 1.79
CA TYR A 948 -8.63 25.26 3.08
C TYR A 948 -9.91 25.67 3.80
N ILE A 949 -9.77 26.05 5.07
CA ILE A 949 -10.88 26.55 5.89
C ILE A 949 -10.77 28.07 5.96
N ASP A 950 -11.79 28.76 5.48
CA ASP A 950 -11.92 30.21 5.58
C ASP A 950 -12.80 30.57 6.79
N GLU A 951 -12.30 31.43 7.68
CA GLU A 951 -13.02 31.91 8.86
C GLU A 951 -13.46 33.36 8.61
N VAL A 952 -14.77 33.58 8.46
CA VAL A 952 -15.34 34.90 8.20
C VAL A 952 -16.18 35.34 9.41
N GLU A 953 -15.85 36.49 9.98
CA GLU A 953 -16.62 37.12 11.05
C GLU A 953 -17.79 37.91 10.44
N ALA A 954 -19.03 37.44 10.68
CA ALA A 954 -20.23 38.12 10.22
C ALA A 954 -20.92 38.84 11.40
N PRO A 955 -21.31 40.12 11.25
CA PRO A 955 -22.08 40.82 12.28
C PRO A 955 -23.51 40.26 12.34
N THR A 956 -23.93 39.76 13.50
CA THR A 956 -25.31 39.35 13.73
C THR A 956 -26.20 40.58 13.92
N LYS A 957 -27.51 40.46 13.63
CA LYS A 957 -28.51 41.55 13.85
C LYS A 957 -28.55 42.07 15.30
N ASN A 958 -27.98 41.32 16.26
CA ASN A 958 -27.92 41.65 17.68
C ASN A 958 -26.60 42.32 18.13
N GLY A 959 -25.70 42.68 17.20
CA GLY A 959 -24.42 43.33 17.51
C GLY A 959 -23.30 42.40 18.00
N THR A 960 -23.54 41.10 18.06
CA THR A 960 -22.50 40.07 18.27
C THR A 960 -21.83 39.70 16.95
N THR A 961 -20.57 39.26 16.99
CA THR A 961 -19.87 38.69 15.82
C THR A 961 -20.00 37.17 15.86
N GLU A 962 -20.63 36.57 14.86
CA GLU A 962 -20.69 35.10 14.71
C GLU A 962 -19.65 34.66 13.69
N LYS A 963 -18.85 33.64 14.04
CA LYS A 963 -17.84 33.07 13.14
C LYS A 963 -18.51 32.08 12.20
N THR A 964 -18.48 32.39 10.91
CA THR A 964 -18.92 31.50 9.85
C THR A 964 -17.71 30.83 9.20
N TYR A 965 -17.84 29.53 8.92
CA TYR A 965 -16.75 28.70 8.40
C TYR A 965 -17.09 28.23 6.99
N TYR A 966 -16.12 28.31 6.08
CA TYR A 966 -16.25 27.82 4.71
C TYR A 966 -15.12 26.86 4.38
N SER A 967 -15.43 25.81 3.61
CA SER A 967 -14.45 24.98 2.91
C SER A 967 -14.26 25.56 1.51
N VAL A 968 -13.04 25.97 1.17
CA VAL A 968 -12.72 26.65 -0.09
C VAL A 968 -11.71 25.85 -0.89
N LEU A 969 -11.97 25.65 -2.18
CA LEU A 969 -11.06 24.98 -3.12
C LEU A 969 -10.42 26.01 -4.06
N VAL A 970 -9.10 25.99 -4.17
CA VAL A 970 -8.33 26.85 -5.09
C VAL A 970 -7.45 26.03 -6.05
N LYS A 971 -7.12 26.65 -7.19
CA LYS A 971 -6.09 26.20 -8.15
C LYS A 971 -5.13 27.34 -8.46
N GLY A 972 -3.89 27.01 -8.83
CA GLY A 972 -2.96 27.99 -9.40
C GLY A 972 -3.29 28.27 -10.86
N VAL A 973 -3.32 29.54 -11.26
CA VAL A 973 -3.57 29.97 -12.64
C VAL A 973 -2.59 31.07 -13.03
N GLY A 974 -2.04 30.97 -14.25
CA GLY A 974 -0.98 31.85 -14.71
C GLY A 974 0.28 31.73 -13.86
N GLU A 975 1.04 32.82 -13.75
CA GLU A 975 2.34 32.80 -13.06
C GLU A 975 2.29 33.23 -11.59
N LYS A 976 1.21 33.88 -11.11
CA LYS A 976 1.23 34.53 -9.77
C LYS A 976 -0.09 34.60 -8.99
N TYR A 977 -1.17 33.94 -9.41
CA TYR A 977 -2.45 34.03 -8.69
C TYR A 977 -3.14 32.67 -8.49
N ASP A 978 -3.84 32.56 -7.36
CA ASP A 978 -4.75 31.47 -7.04
C ASP A 978 -6.19 31.86 -7.42
N GLU A 979 -6.90 30.96 -8.08
CA GLU A 979 -8.31 31.11 -8.45
C GLU A 979 -9.18 30.25 -7.53
N GLU A 980 -10.18 30.85 -6.89
CA GLU A 980 -11.21 30.16 -6.12
C GLU A 980 -12.21 29.46 -7.06
N ILE A 981 -12.35 28.14 -6.90
CA ILE A 981 -13.24 27.32 -7.73
C ILE A 981 -14.59 27.10 -7.03
N TYR A 982 -14.55 26.74 -5.75
CA TYR A 982 -15.73 26.41 -4.96
C TYR A 982 -15.60 26.96 -3.54
N ARG A 983 -16.74 27.36 -2.98
CA ARG A 983 -16.90 27.78 -1.58
C ARG A 983 -18.15 27.13 -1.02
N ILE A 984 -17.98 26.33 0.04
CA ILE A 984 -19.06 25.57 0.67
C ILE A 984 -19.13 25.95 2.15
N LYS A 985 -20.29 26.42 2.60
CA LYS A 985 -20.53 26.77 4.01
C LYS A 985 -20.54 25.50 4.87
N LEU A 986 -19.88 25.56 6.03
CA LEU A 986 -19.81 24.48 7.00
C LEU A 986 -20.75 24.74 8.19
N PRO A 987 -21.25 23.70 8.88
CA PRO A 987 -22.12 23.86 10.05
C PRO A 987 -21.37 24.42 11.29
N GLY A 988 -20.04 24.37 11.26
CA GLY A 988 -19.14 24.86 12.30
C GLY A 988 -17.69 24.52 11.97
N LYS A 989 -16.77 24.75 12.91
CA LYS A 989 -15.34 24.46 12.72
C LYS A 989 -15.09 22.94 12.68
N PRO A 990 -14.68 22.36 11.56
CA PRO A 990 -14.61 20.89 11.42
C PRO A 990 -13.54 20.27 12.33
N THR A 991 -12.48 21.00 12.67
CA THR A 991 -11.35 20.50 13.49
C THR A 991 -11.69 20.24 14.94
N ASP A 992 -12.80 20.80 15.45
CA ASP A 992 -13.12 20.74 16.88
C ASP A 992 -13.85 19.44 17.28
N ILE A 993 -14.21 18.60 16.30
CA ILE A 993 -15.00 17.39 16.47
C ILE A 993 -14.16 16.11 16.68
N GLY A 994 -12.85 16.13 16.37
CA GLY A 994 -12.03 14.92 16.37
C GLY A 994 -10.52 15.15 16.46
N GLU A 995 -9.75 14.11 16.16
CA GLU A 995 -8.29 14.04 16.37
C GLU A 995 -7.44 14.82 15.33
N GLY A 996 -8.00 15.87 14.73
CA GLY A 996 -7.27 16.79 13.84
C GLY A 996 -7.11 16.29 12.40
N LYS A 997 -6.33 15.22 12.14
CA LYS A 997 -5.99 14.79 10.76
C LYS A 997 -7.19 14.27 9.94
N PRO A 998 -8.02 13.32 10.44
CA PRO A 998 -9.18 12.84 9.68
C PRO A 998 -10.21 13.95 9.45
N GLU A 999 -10.38 14.83 10.43
CA GLU A 999 -11.28 15.99 10.33
C GLU A 999 -10.79 17.01 9.31
N ASN A 1000 -9.47 17.18 9.19
CA ASN A 1000 -8.87 17.97 8.11
C ASN A 1000 -9.29 17.42 6.76
N GLN A 1001 -9.05 16.13 6.49
CA GLN A 1001 -9.40 15.53 5.20
C GLN A 1001 -10.91 15.55 4.93
N ASN A 1002 -11.75 15.45 5.97
CA ASN A 1002 -13.20 15.40 5.79
C ASN A 1002 -13.80 16.69 5.21
N HIS A 1003 -13.26 17.89 5.52
CA HIS A 1003 -13.79 19.11 4.89
C HIS A 1003 -13.42 19.20 3.40
N ALA A 1004 -12.30 18.60 3.00
CA ALA A 1004 -11.78 18.62 1.64
C ALA A 1004 -12.31 17.48 0.75
N ILE A 1005 -12.82 16.38 1.33
CA ILE A 1005 -13.23 15.19 0.59
C ILE A 1005 -14.28 15.47 -0.50
N ILE A 1006 -15.15 16.46 -0.30
CA ILE A 1006 -16.18 16.90 -1.26
C ILE A 1006 -15.61 17.44 -2.58
N PHE A 1007 -14.34 17.86 -2.57
CA PHE A 1007 -13.65 18.38 -3.74
C PHE A 1007 -12.93 17.29 -4.53
N THR A 1008 -12.82 16.08 -3.98
CA THR A 1008 -12.26 14.94 -4.69
C THR A 1008 -13.18 14.52 -5.84
N ARG A 1009 -12.61 13.92 -6.88
CA ARG A 1009 -13.31 13.49 -8.09
C ARG A 1009 -12.89 12.07 -8.47
N GLY A 1010 -13.76 11.41 -9.21
CA GLY A 1010 -13.52 10.06 -9.71
C GLY A 1010 -14.12 8.96 -8.84
N GLU A 1011 -13.83 7.71 -9.21
CA GLU A 1011 -14.45 6.50 -8.67
C GLU A 1011 -13.67 5.93 -7.48
N ALA A 1012 -12.38 6.24 -7.38
CA ALA A 1012 -11.50 5.81 -6.30
C ALA A 1012 -10.88 7.02 -5.57
N LEU A 1013 -10.65 6.88 -4.26
CA LEU A 1013 -9.99 7.88 -3.43
C LEU A 1013 -8.86 7.23 -2.63
N GLN A 1014 -7.65 7.75 -2.79
CA GLN A 1014 -6.49 7.38 -1.99
C GLN A 1014 -6.23 8.48 -0.95
N ALA A 1015 -6.59 8.22 0.30
CA ALA A 1015 -6.25 9.10 1.42
C ALA A 1015 -4.87 8.70 1.97
N ILE A 1016 -3.92 9.64 1.99
CA ILE A 1016 -2.54 9.42 2.43
C ILE A 1016 -2.14 10.42 3.51
N ASP A 1017 -1.11 10.10 4.29
CA ASP A 1017 -0.45 11.05 5.19
C ASP A 1017 0.68 11.82 4.46
N MET A 1018 1.08 12.97 5.01
CA MET A 1018 2.08 13.86 4.40
C MET A 1018 3.52 13.32 4.47
N ASN A 1019 3.72 12.16 5.09
CA ASN A 1019 5.02 11.50 5.17
C ASN A 1019 5.12 10.28 4.24
N GLN A 1020 4.23 10.22 3.24
CA GLN A 1020 4.23 9.19 2.21
C GLN A 1020 4.71 9.77 0.88
N ASP A 1021 5.62 9.05 0.23
CA ASP A 1021 6.22 9.36 -1.06
C ASP A 1021 5.89 8.23 -2.05
N ASN A 1022 5.97 8.55 -3.34
CA ASN A 1022 5.77 7.59 -4.42
C ASN A 1022 6.80 7.83 -5.53
N TYR A 1023 7.06 6.81 -6.33
CA TYR A 1023 8.06 6.86 -7.40
C TYR A 1023 7.40 6.66 -8.77
N LEU A 1024 8.04 7.18 -9.82
CA LEU A 1024 7.50 7.12 -11.18
C LEU A 1024 7.30 5.68 -11.66
N GLU A 1025 8.26 4.80 -11.40
CA GLU A 1025 8.20 3.39 -11.80
C GLU A 1025 7.05 2.63 -11.12
N GLU A 1026 6.71 3.02 -9.90
CA GLU A 1026 5.58 2.44 -9.15
C GLU A 1026 4.25 3.02 -9.64
N ALA A 1027 4.21 4.31 -10.00
CA ALA A 1027 3.03 4.98 -10.51
C ALA A 1027 2.45 4.34 -11.78
N PHE A 1028 3.28 3.74 -12.65
CA PHE A 1028 2.82 3.02 -13.85
C PHE A 1028 1.89 1.84 -13.54
N LYS A 1029 1.96 1.28 -12.33
CA LYS A 1029 1.13 0.14 -11.89
C LYS A 1029 -0.23 0.54 -11.35
N MET A 1030 -0.55 1.83 -11.24
CA MET A 1030 -1.83 2.29 -10.66
C MET A 1030 -3.06 1.75 -11.42
N ARG A 1031 -2.97 1.61 -12.76
CA ARG A 1031 -4.02 0.97 -13.56
C ARG A 1031 -4.30 -0.48 -13.15
N ASN A 1032 -3.25 -1.22 -12.79
CA ASN A 1032 -3.36 -2.60 -12.30
C ASN A 1032 -3.94 -2.64 -10.89
N VAL A 1033 -3.54 -1.70 -10.03
CA VAL A 1033 -4.06 -1.59 -8.65
C VAL A 1033 -5.57 -1.36 -8.67
N LEU A 1034 -6.03 -0.41 -9.49
CA LEU A 1034 -7.45 -0.08 -9.59
C LEU A 1034 -8.28 -1.24 -10.14
N GLU A 1035 -7.72 -2.08 -11.02
CA GLU A 1035 -8.40 -3.24 -11.59
C GLU A 1035 -8.74 -4.32 -10.54
N GLU A 1036 -7.98 -4.44 -9.43
CA GLU A 1036 -8.33 -5.37 -8.35
C GLU A 1036 -9.69 -5.02 -7.70
N PHE A 1037 -10.07 -3.73 -7.70
CA PHE A 1037 -11.34 -3.27 -7.15
C PHE A 1037 -12.52 -3.46 -8.11
N GLY A 1038 -12.27 -3.76 -9.40
CA GLY A 1038 -13.30 -3.98 -10.41
C GLY A 1038 -13.97 -5.36 -10.31
N SER A 1039 -13.41 -6.30 -9.56
CA SER A 1039 -14.01 -7.64 -9.44
C SER A 1039 -15.22 -7.65 -8.50
N ASP A 1040 -16.37 -8.16 -8.98
CA ASP A 1040 -17.65 -8.31 -8.24
C ASP A 1040 -17.59 -9.21 -6.99
N LYS A 1041 -16.39 -9.63 -6.57
CA LYS A 1041 -16.15 -10.53 -5.45
C LYS A 1041 -15.72 -9.76 -4.20
N TYR A 1042 -16.32 -8.60 -3.92
CA TYR A 1042 -16.13 -7.88 -2.66
C TYR A 1042 -16.39 -8.82 -1.47
N GLY A 1043 -15.39 -9.01 -0.60
CA GLY A 1043 -15.43 -9.95 0.54
C GLY A 1043 -15.14 -11.43 0.21
N LYS A 1044 -14.82 -11.75 -1.05
CA LYS A 1044 -14.29 -13.06 -1.50
C LYS A 1044 -12.92 -12.95 -2.18
N SER A 1045 -12.50 -11.75 -2.58
CA SER A 1045 -11.17 -11.48 -3.12
C SER A 1045 -10.11 -11.67 -2.04
N LYS A 1046 -9.10 -12.49 -2.35
CA LYS A 1046 -7.96 -12.71 -1.47
C LYS A 1046 -7.11 -11.43 -1.50
N PRO A 1047 -6.53 -11.00 -0.37
CA PRO A 1047 -5.56 -9.90 -0.40
C PRO A 1047 -4.44 -10.28 -1.40
N THR A 1048 -4.25 -9.44 -2.41
CA THR A 1048 -3.24 -9.64 -3.45
C THR A 1048 -2.07 -8.69 -3.17
N ILE A 1049 -0.85 -9.22 -3.21
CA ILE A 1049 0.36 -8.39 -3.18
C ILE A 1049 0.72 -8.09 -4.63
N LEU A 1050 0.49 -6.85 -5.07
CA LEU A 1050 0.72 -6.41 -6.45
C LEU A 1050 2.16 -5.94 -6.73
N GLY A 1051 2.99 -5.83 -5.69
CA GLY A 1051 4.34 -5.29 -5.82
C GLY A 1051 4.36 -3.78 -6.09
N LEU A 1052 3.37 -3.06 -5.59
CA LEU A 1052 3.39 -1.59 -5.46
C LEU A 1052 3.96 -1.25 -4.07
N ARG A 1053 5.03 -0.45 -3.99
CA ARG A 1053 5.62 -0.05 -2.71
C ARG A 1053 5.52 1.46 -2.50
N GLU A 1054 4.69 1.86 -1.54
CA GLU A 1054 4.69 3.22 -1.01
C GLU A 1054 5.90 3.42 -0.08
N HIS A 1055 6.52 4.60 -0.13
CA HIS A 1055 7.66 4.92 0.72
C HIS A 1055 7.25 5.85 1.85
N ILE A 1056 7.24 5.33 3.08
CA ILE A 1056 7.00 6.13 4.28
C ILE A 1056 8.34 6.64 4.78
N PHE A 1057 8.47 7.96 4.90
CA PHE A 1057 9.65 8.61 5.46
C PHE A 1057 9.31 9.25 6.81
N THR A 1058 10.30 9.38 7.68
CA THR A 1058 10.21 10.19 8.90
C THR A 1058 10.97 11.47 8.64
N GLY A 1059 10.33 12.62 8.87
CA GLY A 1059 10.96 13.93 8.75
C GLY A 1059 12.07 14.16 9.75
#